data_AF-A0A2E5YLA0-F1
#
_entry.id   AF-A0A2E5YLA0-F1
#
_cell.length_a   1.000
_cell.length_b   1.000
_cell.length_c   1.000
_cell.angle_alpha   90.00
_cell.angle_beta   90.00
_cell.angle_gamma   90.00
#
_symmetry.space_group_name_H-M   'P 1'
#
loop_
_entity.id
_entity.type
_entity.pdbx_description
1 polymer ?
#
loop_
_entity_poly.entity_id
_entity_poly.type
_entity_poly.pdbx_seq_one_letter_code
_entity_poly.pdbx_strand_id
1 'polypeptide(L)'
;MKQLVQSPRSGTLELVEVPAPAVGSGQVLIRNHFSVMSPGTDMMAMEFARKSMISKARSRPDLVQQVLRKAKHDGPLPTYQAVVNRLDSPQVLGYSCAGVVEGVGTGAAGFNVGDRVAAAGAGYANHAEWVVVPENLVARVPDGVRLEQAAFATLGAIGLQGVRVGDPSLGEIVAVIGLGLIGQLVVQLLQANGCRVLGVDLDSRRMAQGLEMGAEWVCAPGDDHEAWKKVATGGYGVDLALVTAASANSGPVELAAELCRFGGRIVSIGATAMDLDRRTFYEKELELRMSMSYGPGRYDRNYEELGLDYPMSHVRWTENRNLQAFLALAASESVDPLKLDISRVDFVEACDSYEALARGDRSRLCTIFAYDTEAIASRLVSVSKKREPKNGDVGIGFLGAGNYAKAVLLPALGRCSGVARSTIVTATGPSARRTAERFGFERCSTDSADVLVADDVDLVFITTQHDTHASLAEAALRAGKAVWLEKPAAIDLGQLDALEAAALETGGFLTVGYNRRYSSHSVLLRDFFAERQGPLSIGYTVAAGQTPGGTWLTDPKVGGGRVIGEMCHFVELCDFLVGAIPSHVTAMKMGRDPEIDDSIVAMLGYPDGSVATIQYLASMSPELPKERFELSAGGNTAFCDNFRKTTIIGHKGKKTLNQDKGQQSAVEDTIRRVRTGDSSAFSLEDLMAVTRVTFAILDSVRMGETISLTGEQKDFK
;
A
#
# COMPACT_ATOMS: atom_id res chain seq x y z
N MET A 1 3.37 5.74 -20.44
CA MET A 1 2.85 7.01 -19.93
C MET A 1 3.90 7.71 -19.09
N LYS A 2 3.88 9.04 -19.03
CA LYS A 2 4.73 9.86 -18.17
C LYS A 2 4.10 9.99 -16.79
N GLN A 3 4.93 9.89 -15.76
CA GLN A 3 4.53 10.09 -14.37
C GLN A 3 5.64 10.79 -13.60
N LEU A 4 5.26 11.72 -12.73
CA LEU A 4 6.20 12.39 -11.86
C LEU A 4 6.48 11.51 -10.63
N VAL A 5 7.75 11.23 -10.39
CA VAL A 5 8.20 10.46 -9.22
C VAL A 5 9.32 11.17 -8.48
N GLN A 6 9.38 10.94 -7.18
CA GLN A 6 10.47 11.37 -6.32
C GLN A 6 11.19 10.17 -5.75
N SER A 7 12.52 10.18 -5.82
CA SER A 7 13.36 9.20 -5.13
C SER A 7 13.43 9.53 -3.63
N PRO A 8 12.97 8.68 -2.71
CA PRO A 8 13.11 8.95 -1.27
C PRO A 8 14.56 8.88 -0.79
N ARG A 9 15.45 8.25 -1.57
CA ARG A 9 16.86 8.11 -1.24
C ARG A 9 17.66 9.38 -1.55
N SER A 10 17.48 9.93 -2.74
CA SER A 10 18.22 11.12 -3.24
C SER A 10 17.42 12.41 -3.14
N GLY A 11 16.10 12.34 -3.01
CA GLY A 11 15.20 13.49 -3.11
C GLY A 11 15.03 14.04 -4.53
N THR A 12 15.62 13.36 -5.55
CA THR A 12 15.55 13.75 -6.96
C THR A 12 14.14 13.57 -7.49
N LEU A 13 13.66 14.56 -8.25
CA LEU A 13 12.40 14.53 -8.98
C LEU A 13 12.68 14.18 -10.42
N GLU A 14 11.92 13.23 -10.95
CA GLU A 14 12.12 12.72 -12.29
C GLU A 14 10.75 12.50 -12.95
N LEU A 15 10.64 12.90 -14.20
CA LEU A 15 9.53 12.53 -15.06
C LEU A 15 9.92 11.23 -15.78
N VAL A 16 9.26 10.14 -15.39
CA VAL A 16 9.62 8.79 -15.87
C VAL A 16 8.56 8.23 -16.78
N GLU A 17 9.00 7.49 -17.81
CA GLU A 17 8.11 6.64 -18.59
C GLU A 17 7.83 5.34 -17.86
N VAL A 18 6.56 5.12 -17.55
CA VAL A 18 6.05 3.95 -16.83
C VAL A 18 4.89 3.32 -17.59
N PRO A 19 4.63 2.02 -17.38
CA PRO A 19 3.39 1.37 -17.77
C PRO A 19 2.16 2.12 -17.27
N ALA A 20 1.14 2.25 -18.12
CA ALA A 20 -0.16 2.75 -17.71
C ALA A 20 -0.80 1.79 -16.69
N PRO A 21 -1.45 2.27 -15.62
CA PRO A 21 -2.05 1.39 -14.61
C PRO A 21 -3.19 0.53 -15.20
N ALA A 22 -3.38 -0.66 -14.63
CA ALA A 22 -4.54 -1.51 -14.90
C ALA A 22 -5.68 -1.14 -13.93
N VAL A 23 -6.92 -1.19 -14.41
CA VAL A 23 -8.10 -0.89 -13.58
C VAL A 23 -8.47 -2.11 -12.73
N GLY A 24 -8.56 -1.92 -11.42
CA GLY A 24 -9.00 -2.96 -10.47
C GLY A 24 -10.49 -2.87 -10.13
N SER A 25 -10.99 -3.84 -9.34
CA SER A 25 -12.36 -3.81 -8.81
C SER A 25 -12.60 -2.56 -7.96
N GLY A 26 -13.78 -1.95 -8.08
CA GLY A 26 -14.17 -0.73 -7.36
C GLY A 26 -13.38 0.53 -7.75
N GLN A 27 -12.63 0.47 -8.86
CA GLN A 27 -11.78 1.57 -9.32
C GLN A 27 -12.15 2.03 -10.73
N VAL A 28 -11.70 3.24 -11.04
CA VAL A 28 -11.90 3.90 -12.33
C VAL A 28 -10.54 4.34 -12.89
N LEU A 29 -10.27 4.03 -14.15
CA LEU A 29 -9.11 4.51 -14.90
C LEU A 29 -9.47 5.86 -15.55
N ILE A 30 -8.70 6.89 -15.21
CA ILE A 30 -8.94 8.27 -15.64
C ILE A 30 -7.74 8.74 -16.46
N ARG A 31 -8.01 9.24 -17.66
CA ARG A 31 -7.08 10.05 -18.45
C ARG A 31 -7.06 11.46 -17.86
N ASN A 32 -5.94 11.87 -17.30
CA ASN A 32 -5.83 13.22 -16.76
C ASN A 32 -5.79 14.25 -17.89
N HIS A 33 -6.58 15.31 -17.74
CA HIS A 33 -6.48 16.53 -18.55
C HIS A 33 -5.75 17.62 -17.76
N PHE A 34 -6.02 17.68 -16.46
CA PHE A 34 -5.42 18.66 -15.55
C PHE A 34 -5.14 18.07 -14.17
N SER A 35 -4.10 18.55 -13.53
CA SER A 35 -3.82 18.29 -12.11
C SER A 35 -3.21 19.53 -11.45
N VAL A 36 -3.34 19.65 -10.13
CA VAL A 36 -2.93 20.86 -9.41
C VAL A 36 -1.79 20.57 -8.44
N MET A 37 -0.69 21.28 -8.58
CA MET A 37 0.42 21.30 -7.62
C MET A 37 0.13 22.34 -6.53
N SER A 38 0.08 21.90 -5.26
CA SER A 38 -0.17 22.80 -4.14
C SER A 38 1.13 23.10 -3.38
N PRO A 39 1.57 24.37 -3.27
CA PRO A 39 2.84 24.68 -2.64
C PRO A 39 3.04 24.18 -1.20
N GLY A 40 1.97 24.01 -0.43
CA GLY A 40 2.07 23.58 0.97
C GLY A 40 2.34 22.08 1.11
N THR A 41 1.40 21.26 0.65
CA THR A 41 1.44 19.80 0.81
C THR A 41 2.58 19.18 0.02
N ASP A 42 2.77 19.62 -1.23
CA ASP A 42 3.82 19.12 -2.10
C ASP A 42 5.23 19.46 -1.58
N MET A 43 5.43 20.68 -1.05
CA MET A 43 6.73 21.04 -0.46
C MET A 43 7.03 20.24 0.80
N MET A 44 6.04 20.00 1.66
CA MET A 44 6.26 19.19 2.86
C MET A 44 6.71 17.76 2.50
N ALA A 45 6.10 17.17 1.46
CA ALA A 45 6.52 15.88 0.93
C ALA A 45 7.97 15.93 0.39
N MET A 46 8.30 16.96 -0.39
CA MET A 46 9.63 17.15 -0.95
C MET A 46 10.72 17.39 0.09
N GLU A 47 10.47 18.28 1.05
CA GLU A 47 11.41 18.60 2.13
C GLU A 47 11.71 17.36 2.96
N PHE A 48 10.68 16.56 3.26
CA PHE A 48 10.87 15.27 3.92
C PHE A 48 11.75 14.33 3.10
N ALA A 49 11.53 14.23 1.78
CA ALA A 49 12.33 13.39 0.90
C ALA A 49 13.79 13.86 0.76
N ARG A 50 14.06 15.17 0.86
CA ARG A 50 15.42 15.76 0.80
C ARG A 50 16.20 15.69 2.11
N LYS A 51 15.56 15.39 3.25
CA LYS A 51 16.25 15.23 4.54
C LYS A 51 17.31 14.13 4.49
N SER A 52 18.42 14.37 5.19
CA SER A 52 19.46 13.34 5.41
C SER A 52 18.87 12.13 6.14
N MET A 53 19.50 10.96 5.99
CA MET A 53 19.06 9.72 6.65
C MET A 53 18.92 9.87 8.17
N ILE A 54 19.84 10.61 8.81
CA ILE A 54 19.80 10.87 10.26
C ILE A 54 18.59 11.76 10.61
N SER A 55 18.32 12.78 9.80
CA SER A 55 17.17 13.68 10.01
C SER A 55 15.84 12.94 9.82
N LYS A 56 15.73 12.08 8.79
CA LYS A 56 14.57 11.18 8.59
C LYS A 56 14.36 10.27 9.79
N ALA A 57 15.42 9.63 10.28
CA ALA A 57 15.37 8.77 11.47
C ALA A 57 14.89 9.53 12.72
N ARG A 58 15.39 10.76 12.95
CA ARG A 58 14.95 11.60 14.08
C ARG A 58 13.48 12.00 13.98
N SER A 59 12.96 12.23 12.77
CA SER A 59 11.55 12.59 12.56
C SER A 59 10.56 11.43 12.72
N ARG A 60 11.05 10.18 12.71
CA ARG A 60 10.24 8.95 12.80
C ARG A 60 10.85 7.96 13.80
N PRO A 61 10.85 8.28 15.10
CA PRO A 61 11.42 7.42 16.14
C PRO A 61 10.74 6.05 16.21
N ASP A 62 9.46 5.97 15.85
CA ASP A 62 8.68 4.75 15.73
C ASP A 62 9.28 3.77 14.70
N LEU A 63 9.65 4.26 13.51
CA LEU A 63 10.27 3.44 12.46
C LEU A 63 11.68 2.99 12.88
N VAL A 64 12.42 3.83 13.60
CA VAL A 64 13.74 3.46 14.13
C VAL A 64 13.61 2.28 15.10
N GLN A 65 12.64 2.32 16.00
CA GLN A 65 12.37 1.20 16.91
C GLN A 65 11.98 -0.09 16.15
N GLN A 66 11.21 0.02 15.07
CA GLN A 66 10.91 -1.14 14.21
C GLN A 66 12.16 -1.72 13.54
N VAL A 67 13.05 -0.85 13.03
CA VAL A 67 14.33 -1.27 12.44
C VAL A 67 15.22 -1.97 13.47
N LEU A 68 15.34 -1.44 14.69
CA LEU A 68 16.12 -2.05 15.77
C LEU A 68 15.57 -3.44 16.17
N ARG A 69 14.24 -3.57 16.29
CA ARG A 69 13.59 -4.86 16.56
C ARG A 69 13.87 -5.85 15.43
N LYS A 70 13.74 -5.44 14.18
CA LYS A 70 14.05 -6.27 13.01
C LYS A 70 15.53 -6.69 12.98
N ALA A 71 16.46 -5.80 13.32
CA ALA A 71 17.89 -6.11 13.39
C ALA A 71 18.20 -7.15 14.46
N LYS A 72 17.57 -7.07 15.63
CA LYS A 72 17.73 -8.07 16.71
C LYS A 72 17.24 -9.45 16.26
N HIS A 73 16.11 -9.51 15.55
CA HIS A 73 15.44 -10.76 15.20
C HIS A 73 15.96 -11.41 13.90
N ASP A 74 16.02 -10.64 12.81
CA ASP A 74 16.40 -11.14 11.48
C ASP A 74 17.91 -11.01 11.24
N GLY A 75 18.59 -10.13 11.98
CA GLY A 75 20.00 -9.78 11.80
C GLY A 75 20.21 -8.46 11.05
N PRO A 76 21.45 -7.93 11.04
CA PRO A 76 21.76 -6.61 10.50
C PRO A 76 21.62 -6.52 8.98
N LEU A 77 22.06 -7.54 8.25
CA LEU A 77 22.06 -7.52 6.78
C LEU A 77 20.64 -7.55 6.19
N PRO A 78 19.72 -8.45 6.60
CA PRO A 78 18.33 -8.44 6.10
C PRO A 78 17.58 -7.15 6.47
N THR A 79 17.90 -6.59 7.64
CA THR A 79 17.32 -5.32 8.09
C THR A 79 17.78 -4.15 7.25
N TYR A 80 19.08 -4.06 6.97
CA TYR A 80 19.65 -3.07 6.07
C TYR A 80 19.01 -3.15 4.69
N GLN A 81 18.87 -4.36 4.12
CA GLN A 81 18.20 -4.57 2.84
C GLN A 81 16.74 -4.13 2.84
N ALA A 82 15.99 -4.40 3.92
CA ALA A 82 14.61 -3.95 4.04
C ALA A 82 14.49 -2.42 4.07
N VAL A 83 15.40 -1.74 4.80
CA VAL A 83 15.45 -0.27 4.83
C VAL A 83 15.81 0.29 3.45
N VAL A 84 16.83 -0.26 2.79
CA VAL A 84 17.21 0.14 1.43
C VAL A 84 16.05 -0.05 0.44
N ASN A 85 15.36 -1.19 0.49
CA ASN A 85 14.19 -1.47 -0.37
C ASN A 85 13.06 -0.46 -0.16
N ARG A 86 12.80 -0.05 1.08
CA ARG A 86 11.79 0.96 1.38
C ARG A 86 12.19 2.34 0.85
N LEU A 87 13.46 2.70 0.94
CA LEU A 87 14.00 3.98 0.45
C LEU A 87 14.15 4.03 -1.08
N ASP A 88 14.32 2.87 -1.72
CA ASP A 88 14.40 2.77 -3.18
C ASP A 88 13.02 2.73 -3.87
N SER A 89 11.93 2.64 -3.10
CA SER A 89 10.57 2.65 -3.63
C SER A 89 10.18 4.07 -4.05
N PRO A 90 9.76 4.32 -5.30
CA PRO A 90 9.47 5.67 -5.76
C PRO A 90 8.28 6.26 -5.00
N GLN A 91 8.39 7.51 -4.58
CA GLN A 91 7.27 8.29 -4.09
C GLN A 91 6.57 8.96 -5.27
N VAL A 92 5.25 8.91 -5.28
CA VAL A 92 4.43 9.60 -6.27
C VAL A 92 3.92 10.91 -5.66
N LEU A 93 3.79 11.94 -6.49
CA LEU A 93 3.31 13.26 -6.09
C LEU A 93 1.95 13.56 -6.73
N GLY A 94 1.23 14.54 -6.17
CA GLY A 94 -0.12 14.90 -6.58
C GLY A 94 -1.21 14.14 -5.82
N TYR A 95 -2.36 14.79 -5.69
CA TYR A 95 -3.53 14.26 -4.99
C TYR A 95 -4.86 14.88 -5.47
N SER A 96 -4.83 15.66 -6.55
CA SER A 96 -5.98 16.40 -7.10
C SER A 96 -5.84 16.51 -8.62
N CYS A 97 -6.75 15.88 -9.35
CA CYS A 97 -6.77 15.92 -10.80
C CYS A 97 -8.20 15.86 -11.36
N ALA A 98 -8.33 16.15 -12.65
CA ALA A 98 -9.58 16.00 -13.39
C ALA A 98 -9.30 15.55 -14.82
N GLY A 99 -10.25 14.80 -15.37
CA GLY A 99 -10.05 14.09 -16.62
C GLY A 99 -11.29 13.37 -17.11
N VAL A 100 -11.05 12.39 -17.98
CA VAL A 100 -12.10 11.58 -18.61
C VAL A 100 -11.88 10.10 -18.25
N VAL A 101 -12.95 9.40 -17.91
CA VAL A 101 -12.92 7.97 -17.62
C VAL A 101 -12.64 7.17 -18.90
N GLU A 102 -11.61 6.32 -18.88
CA GLU A 102 -11.27 5.42 -20.00
C GLU A 102 -11.47 3.94 -19.65
N GLY A 103 -11.62 3.59 -18.38
CA GLY A 103 -11.90 2.23 -17.95
C GLY A 103 -12.62 2.21 -16.62
N VAL A 104 -13.52 1.24 -16.46
CA VAL A 104 -14.33 1.05 -15.24
C VAL A 104 -14.13 -0.38 -14.78
N GLY A 105 -13.66 -0.54 -13.55
CA GLY A 105 -13.50 -1.85 -12.94
C GLY A 105 -14.82 -2.43 -12.46
N THR A 106 -14.87 -3.75 -12.28
CA THR A 106 -16.03 -4.44 -11.70
C THR A 106 -16.41 -3.81 -10.36
N GLY A 107 -17.69 -3.56 -10.13
CA GLY A 107 -18.19 -2.94 -8.88
C GLY A 107 -18.26 -1.41 -8.90
N ALA A 108 -17.53 -0.72 -9.77
CA ALA A 108 -17.58 0.74 -9.90
C ALA A 108 -18.75 1.23 -10.79
N ALA A 109 -19.96 0.71 -10.55
CA ALA A 109 -21.13 0.89 -11.41
C ALA A 109 -21.64 2.35 -11.51
N GLY A 110 -21.13 3.25 -10.66
CA GLY A 110 -21.45 4.67 -10.68
C GLY A 110 -20.82 5.47 -11.84
N PHE A 111 -19.98 4.85 -12.67
CA PHE A 111 -19.21 5.51 -13.73
C PHE A 111 -19.29 4.77 -15.07
N ASN A 112 -19.15 5.52 -16.16
CA ASN A 112 -19.08 5.04 -17.54
C ASN A 112 -17.83 5.61 -18.22
N VAL A 113 -17.30 4.87 -19.20
CA VAL A 113 -16.28 5.39 -20.11
C VAL A 113 -16.81 6.64 -20.82
N GLY A 114 -15.99 7.69 -20.85
CA GLY A 114 -16.36 9.02 -21.37
C GLY A 114 -16.86 10.01 -20.32
N ASP A 115 -17.16 9.57 -19.09
CA ASP A 115 -17.56 10.48 -18.02
C ASP A 115 -16.43 11.49 -17.69
N ARG A 116 -16.80 12.76 -17.54
CA ARG A 116 -15.91 13.82 -17.05
C ARG A 116 -15.88 13.76 -15.53
N VAL A 117 -14.71 13.64 -14.94
CA VAL A 117 -14.56 13.40 -13.50
C VAL A 117 -13.45 14.24 -12.86
N ALA A 118 -13.62 14.56 -11.59
CA ALA A 118 -12.58 15.03 -10.69
C ALA A 118 -12.22 13.91 -9.71
N ALA A 119 -10.95 13.81 -9.35
CA ALA A 119 -10.44 12.74 -8.50
C ALA A 119 -9.53 13.26 -7.39
N ALA A 120 -9.58 12.56 -6.26
CA ALA A 120 -8.85 12.87 -5.03
C ALA A 120 -7.97 11.71 -4.56
N GLY A 121 -7.13 12.00 -3.57
CA GLY A 121 -6.39 11.00 -2.80
C GLY A 121 -4.91 10.94 -3.16
N ALA A 122 -4.05 11.20 -2.17
CA ALA A 122 -2.62 11.02 -2.30
C ALA A 122 -2.29 9.54 -2.51
N GLY A 123 -1.52 9.23 -3.54
CA GLY A 123 -1.27 7.85 -3.98
C GLY A 123 -2.24 7.34 -5.05
N TYR A 124 -3.36 8.04 -5.28
CA TYR A 124 -4.35 7.72 -6.32
C TYR A 124 -4.37 8.80 -7.41
N ALA A 125 -4.85 10.01 -7.09
CA ALA A 125 -4.96 11.16 -7.99
C ALA A 125 -3.61 11.90 -8.20
N ASN A 126 -2.60 11.14 -8.61
CA ASN A 126 -1.22 11.58 -8.76
C ASN A 126 -0.99 12.42 -10.03
N HIS A 127 0.15 13.13 -10.09
CA HIS A 127 0.64 13.80 -11.29
C HIS A 127 1.17 12.78 -12.31
N ALA A 128 0.27 12.32 -13.16
CA ALA A 128 0.52 11.29 -14.17
C ALA A 128 -0.50 11.43 -15.31
N GLU A 129 -0.15 11.01 -16.53
CA GLU A 129 -1.08 11.08 -17.68
C GLU A 129 -2.34 10.19 -17.50
N TRP A 130 -2.20 9.05 -16.81
CA TRP A 130 -3.32 8.19 -16.40
C TRP A 130 -3.23 7.86 -14.91
N VAL A 131 -4.39 7.81 -14.25
CA VAL A 131 -4.50 7.41 -12.84
C VAL A 131 -5.61 6.39 -12.68
N VAL A 132 -5.46 5.49 -11.71
CA VAL A 132 -6.54 4.59 -11.28
C VAL A 132 -6.93 5.00 -9.87
N VAL A 133 -8.21 5.28 -9.68
CA VAL A 133 -8.74 5.89 -8.47
C VAL A 133 -9.97 5.10 -7.99
N PRO A 134 -10.05 4.74 -6.70
CA PRO A 134 -11.25 4.15 -6.12
C PRO A 134 -12.49 5.03 -6.29
N GLU A 135 -13.65 4.42 -6.51
CA GLU A 135 -14.87 5.13 -6.89
C GLU A 135 -15.31 6.22 -5.88
N ASN A 136 -15.13 5.99 -4.58
CA ASN A 136 -15.50 6.94 -3.53
C ASN A 136 -14.59 8.19 -3.50
N LEU A 137 -13.46 8.18 -4.22
CA LEU A 137 -12.57 9.33 -4.39
C LEU A 137 -12.77 10.04 -5.73
N VAL A 138 -13.79 9.66 -6.51
CA VAL A 138 -14.10 10.23 -7.83
C VAL A 138 -15.47 10.90 -7.81
N ALA A 139 -15.58 12.12 -8.34
CA ALA A 139 -16.85 12.83 -8.50
C ALA A 139 -17.07 13.21 -9.96
N ARG A 140 -18.30 13.02 -10.47
CA ARG A 140 -18.68 13.48 -11.81
C ARG A 140 -18.64 15.00 -11.88
N VAL A 141 -18.07 15.53 -12.96
CA VAL A 141 -18.00 16.97 -13.24
C VAL A 141 -19.34 17.38 -13.87
N PRO A 142 -20.08 18.32 -13.26
CA PRO A 142 -21.33 18.82 -13.83
C PRO A 142 -21.12 19.47 -15.20
N ASP A 143 -22.20 19.52 -15.98
CA ASP A 143 -22.23 20.32 -17.21
C ASP A 143 -21.94 21.79 -16.89
N GLY A 144 -21.20 22.46 -17.79
CA GLY A 144 -20.78 23.85 -17.60
C GLY A 144 -19.49 24.05 -16.78
N VAL A 145 -19.11 23.11 -15.92
CA VAL A 145 -17.83 23.21 -15.18
C VAL A 145 -16.68 22.75 -16.07
N ARG A 146 -15.63 23.54 -16.24
CA ARG A 146 -14.43 23.13 -17.01
C ARG A 146 -13.61 22.09 -16.25
N LEU A 147 -12.96 21.15 -16.95
CA LEU A 147 -12.07 20.16 -16.30
C LEU A 147 -10.92 20.85 -15.55
N GLU A 148 -10.45 21.98 -16.05
CA GLU A 148 -9.45 22.81 -15.40
C GLU A 148 -9.93 23.34 -14.03
N GLN A 149 -11.20 23.74 -13.91
CA GLN A 149 -11.82 24.11 -12.62
C GLN A 149 -11.98 22.88 -11.73
N ALA A 150 -12.45 21.78 -12.32
CA ALA A 150 -12.70 20.54 -11.61
C ALA A 150 -11.43 19.93 -10.98
N ALA A 151 -10.24 20.19 -11.54
CA ALA A 151 -8.98 19.74 -10.96
C ALA A 151 -8.72 20.30 -9.55
N PHE A 152 -9.42 21.36 -9.13
CA PHE A 152 -9.37 21.90 -7.77
C PHE A 152 -10.35 21.26 -6.79
N ALA A 153 -11.16 20.28 -7.22
CA ALA A 153 -12.22 19.72 -6.37
C ALA A 153 -11.71 19.24 -5.01
N THR A 154 -10.56 18.56 -4.95
CA THR A 154 -9.97 18.09 -3.69
C THR A 154 -9.52 19.24 -2.80
N LEU A 155 -8.89 20.26 -3.38
CA LEU A 155 -8.45 21.47 -2.67
C LEU A 155 -9.64 22.26 -2.11
N GLY A 156 -10.69 22.39 -2.92
CA GLY A 156 -11.95 22.99 -2.53
C GLY A 156 -12.67 22.21 -1.43
N ALA A 157 -12.67 20.89 -1.52
CA ALA A 157 -13.23 20.00 -0.51
C ALA A 157 -12.49 20.09 0.84
N ILE A 158 -11.16 20.29 0.85
CA ILE A 158 -10.40 20.56 2.08
C ILE A 158 -10.88 21.85 2.74
N GLY A 159 -11.00 22.93 1.95
CA GLY A 159 -11.52 24.21 2.45
C GLY A 159 -12.96 24.09 2.97
N LEU A 160 -13.83 23.43 2.19
CA LEU A 160 -15.25 23.25 2.51
C LEU A 160 -15.45 22.40 3.78
N GLN A 161 -14.64 21.37 3.99
CA GLN A 161 -14.68 20.61 5.23
C GLN A 161 -14.33 21.51 6.44
N GLY A 162 -13.33 22.38 6.30
CA GLY A 162 -12.99 23.37 7.32
C GLY A 162 -14.16 24.31 7.65
N VAL A 163 -14.84 24.83 6.62
CA VAL A 163 -16.05 25.64 6.78
C VAL A 163 -17.15 24.85 7.50
N ARG A 164 -17.40 23.59 7.13
CA ARG A 164 -18.43 22.74 7.76
C ARG A 164 -18.13 22.43 9.22
N VAL A 165 -16.87 22.19 9.57
CA VAL A 165 -16.46 21.96 10.97
C VAL A 165 -16.60 23.25 11.79
N GLY A 166 -16.38 24.41 11.17
CA GLY A 166 -16.61 25.70 11.79
C GLY A 166 -18.09 25.99 12.07
N ASP A 167 -18.99 25.40 11.28
CA ASP A 167 -20.44 25.57 11.36
C ASP A 167 -20.89 27.06 11.37
N PRO A 168 -20.43 27.87 10.41
CA PRO A 168 -20.76 29.28 10.40
C PRO A 168 -22.22 29.51 9.99
N SER A 169 -22.80 30.59 10.52
CA SER A 169 -24.15 31.03 10.21
C SER A 169 -24.15 32.29 9.34
N LEU A 170 -25.26 32.51 8.62
CA LEU A 170 -25.43 33.65 7.71
C LEU A 170 -25.15 34.97 8.45
N GLY A 171 -24.27 35.79 7.90
CA GLY A 171 -23.89 37.10 8.44
C GLY A 171 -22.80 37.08 9.52
N GLU A 172 -22.34 35.91 10.00
CA GLU A 172 -21.19 35.83 10.90
C GLU A 172 -19.92 36.37 10.23
N ILE A 173 -19.03 36.95 11.05
CA ILE A 173 -17.73 37.47 10.62
C ILE A 173 -16.68 36.40 10.88
N VAL A 174 -15.97 36.00 9.83
CA VAL A 174 -15.02 34.89 9.86
C VAL A 174 -13.62 35.38 9.47
N ALA A 175 -12.62 35.12 10.31
CA ALA A 175 -11.22 35.34 9.97
C ALA A 175 -10.66 34.13 9.21
N VAL A 176 -9.98 34.36 8.08
CA VAL A 176 -9.22 33.35 7.34
C VAL A 176 -7.74 33.67 7.49
N ILE A 177 -7.04 32.89 8.31
CA ILE A 177 -5.63 33.11 8.64
C ILE A 177 -4.75 32.26 7.72
N GLY A 178 -3.99 32.96 6.88
CA GLY A 178 -3.32 32.44 5.70
C GLY A 178 -4.19 32.61 4.46
N LEU A 179 -3.77 33.44 3.50
CA LEU A 179 -4.41 33.66 2.20
C LEU A 179 -3.63 32.96 1.07
N GLY A 180 -3.14 31.75 1.36
CA GLY A 180 -2.64 30.84 0.34
C GLY A 180 -3.76 30.21 -0.49
N LEU A 181 -3.44 29.15 -1.24
CA LEU A 181 -4.40 28.43 -2.10
C LEU A 181 -5.70 28.03 -1.39
N ILE A 182 -5.59 27.30 -0.27
CA ILE A 182 -6.77 26.86 0.50
C ILE A 182 -7.49 28.05 1.12
N GLY A 183 -6.75 29.01 1.69
CA GLY A 183 -7.31 30.22 2.29
C GLY A 183 -8.19 31.00 1.33
N GLN A 184 -7.73 31.24 0.10
CA GLN A 184 -8.52 31.97 -0.88
C GLN A 184 -9.72 31.19 -1.40
N LEU A 185 -9.65 29.87 -1.52
CA LEU A 185 -10.84 29.05 -1.79
C LEU A 185 -11.85 29.14 -0.63
N VAL A 186 -11.36 29.14 0.62
CA VAL A 186 -12.20 29.31 1.81
C VAL A 186 -12.88 30.69 1.84
N VAL A 187 -12.20 31.76 1.41
CA VAL A 187 -12.83 33.10 1.27
C VAL A 187 -14.05 33.03 0.34
N GLN A 188 -13.91 32.44 -0.85
CA GLN A 188 -15.02 32.28 -1.79
C GLN A 188 -16.15 31.42 -1.21
N LEU A 189 -15.80 30.31 -0.52
CA LEU A 189 -16.76 29.41 0.10
C LEU A 189 -17.56 30.09 1.23
N LEU A 190 -16.92 30.91 2.06
CA LEU A 190 -17.56 31.69 3.11
C LEU A 190 -18.45 32.79 2.52
N GLN A 191 -18.02 33.45 1.45
CA GLN A 191 -18.85 34.41 0.73
C GLN A 191 -20.10 33.73 0.16
N ALA A 192 -19.96 32.56 -0.45
CA ALA A 192 -21.09 31.77 -0.95
C ALA A 192 -22.01 31.26 0.17
N ASN A 193 -21.48 31.01 1.37
CA ASN A 193 -22.27 30.71 2.57
C ASN A 193 -23.03 31.94 3.10
N GLY A 194 -22.59 33.14 2.73
CA GLY A 194 -23.14 34.43 3.16
C GLY A 194 -22.52 34.96 4.46
N CYS A 195 -21.32 34.51 4.80
CA CYS A 195 -20.48 35.09 5.83
C CYS A 195 -19.72 36.33 5.30
N ARG A 196 -19.22 37.14 6.24
CA ARG A 196 -18.34 38.27 5.96
C ARG A 196 -16.93 37.90 6.37
N VAL A 197 -15.93 38.19 5.52
CA VAL A 197 -14.60 37.59 5.67
C VAL A 197 -13.52 38.63 5.94
N LEU A 198 -12.72 38.39 6.99
CA LEU A 198 -11.44 39.04 7.22
C LEU A 198 -10.32 38.10 6.73
N GLY A 199 -9.57 38.50 5.72
CA GLY A 199 -8.38 37.78 5.28
C GLY A 199 -7.12 38.23 6.02
N VAL A 200 -6.29 37.30 6.47
CA VAL A 200 -5.03 37.62 7.17
C VAL A 200 -3.85 36.92 6.50
N ASP A 201 -2.85 37.67 6.03
CA ASP A 201 -1.61 37.11 5.46
C ASP A 201 -0.43 38.06 5.63
N LEU A 202 0.79 37.55 5.47
CA LEU A 202 2.02 38.34 5.49
C LEU A 202 2.33 38.97 4.12
N ASP A 203 1.85 38.37 3.02
CA ASP A 203 2.08 38.84 1.65
C ASP A 203 0.96 39.79 1.19
N SER A 204 1.30 41.04 0.94
CA SER A 204 0.37 42.07 0.49
C SER A 204 -0.31 41.75 -0.85
N ARG A 205 0.33 40.96 -1.72
CA ARG A 205 -0.28 40.51 -2.99
C ARG A 205 -1.41 39.52 -2.73
N ARG A 206 -1.22 38.60 -1.77
CA ARG A 206 -2.26 37.65 -1.35
C ARG A 206 -3.42 38.34 -0.65
N MET A 207 -3.13 39.40 0.11
CA MET A 207 -4.17 40.25 0.69
C MET A 207 -4.98 40.98 -0.38
N ALA A 208 -4.33 41.60 -1.36
CA ALA A 208 -5.01 42.24 -2.49
C ALA A 208 -5.91 41.24 -3.24
N GLN A 209 -5.40 40.05 -3.51
CA GLN A 209 -6.17 39.00 -4.14
C GLN A 209 -7.31 38.47 -3.24
N GLY A 210 -7.11 38.39 -1.93
CA GLY A 210 -8.16 38.01 -0.98
C GLY A 210 -9.39 38.91 -1.10
N LEU A 211 -9.19 40.22 -1.29
CA LEU A 211 -10.27 41.17 -1.56
C LEU A 211 -10.99 40.85 -2.89
N GLU A 212 -10.24 40.56 -3.95
CA GLU A 212 -10.81 40.14 -5.25
C GLU A 212 -11.60 38.82 -5.14
N MET A 213 -11.21 37.93 -4.23
CA MET A 213 -11.89 36.65 -3.97
C MET A 213 -13.10 36.78 -3.04
N GLY A 214 -13.39 37.97 -2.52
CA GLY A 214 -14.59 38.22 -1.71
C GLY A 214 -14.34 38.53 -0.23
N ALA A 215 -13.09 38.68 0.21
CA ALA A 215 -12.82 39.20 1.54
C ALA A 215 -13.28 40.66 1.64
N GLU A 216 -13.95 41.00 2.73
CA GLU A 216 -14.40 42.38 2.99
C GLU A 216 -13.27 43.22 3.58
N TRP A 217 -12.41 42.58 4.38
CA TRP A 217 -11.24 43.21 4.97
C TRP A 217 -10.01 42.33 4.84
N VAL A 218 -8.84 42.97 4.88
CA VAL A 218 -7.56 42.28 4.98
C VAL A 218 -6.62 42.99 5.96
N CYS A 219 -5.80 42.23 6.68
CA CYS A 219 -4.74 42.78 7.52
C CYS A 219 -3.52 41.85 7.60
N ALA A 220 -2.38 42.41 8.01
CA ALA A 220 -1.22 41.64 8.39
C ALA A 220 -1.31 41.18 9.87
N PRO A 221 -0.70 40.04 10.23
CA PRO A 221 -0.64 39.57 11.62
C PRO A 221 -0.12 40.59 12.64
N GLY A 222 0.78 41.49 12.23
CA GLY A 222 1.38 42.49 13.11
C GLY A 222 0.71 43.86 13.11
N ASP A 223 -0.39 44.03 12.38
CA ASP A 223 -1.14 45.30 12.35
C ASP A 223 -1.87 45.56 13.68
N ASP A 224 -2.21 46.83 13.95
CA ASP A 224 -3.14 47.16 15.03
C ASP A 224 -4.56 46.74 14.65
N HIS A 225 -5.00 45.62 15.21
CA HIS A 225 -6.29 45.02 14.90
C HIS A 225 -7.48 45.78 15.49
N GLU A 226 -7.27 46.73 16.42
CA GLU A 226 -8.37 47.45 17.07
C GLU A 226 -9.14 48.33 16.08
N ALA A 227 -8.47 48.86 15.06
CA ALA A 227 -9.10 49.70 14.05
C ALA A 227 -10.15 48.95 13.23
N TRP A 228 -9.81 47.78 12.67
CA TRP A 228 -10.77 46.98 11.91
C TRP A 228 -11.78 46.30 12.84
N LYS A 229 -11.38 45.83 14.03
CA LYS A 229 -12.31 45.23 15.01
C LYS A 229 -13.44 46.21 15.35
N LYS A 230 -13.11 47.48 15.61
CA LYS A 230 -14.09 48.52 15.93
C LYS A 230 -15.08 48.76 14.78
N VAL A 231 -14.59 48.77 13.54
CA VAL A 231 -15.41 49.04 12.35
C VAL A 231 -16.23 47.81 11.93
N ALA A 232 -15.62 46.64 11.87
CA ALA A 232 -16.21 45.41 11.34
C ALA A 232 -17.10 44.69 12.36
N THR A 233 -16.65 44.64 13.61
CA THR A 233 -17.24 43.79 14.67
C THR A 233 -17.76 44.60 15.86
N GLY A 234 -17.71 45.93 15.82
CA GLY A 234 -18.07 46.77 16.97
C GLY A 234 -17.10 46.64 18.16
N GLY A 235 -15.90 46.10 17.94
CA GLY A 235 -14.88 45.85 18.96
C GLY A 235 -14.94 44.47 19.62
N TYR A 236 -15.85 43.58 19.20
CA TYR A 236 -16.01 42.27 19.81
C TYR A 236 -15.02 41.21 19.31
N GLY A 237 -14.56 41.30 18.06
CA GLY A 237 -13.78 40.26 17.40
C GLY A 237 -14.64 39.35 16.50
N VAL A 238 -14.00 38.40 15.82
CA VAL A 238 -14.67 37.48 14.88
C VAL A 238 -15.41 36.35 15.59
N ASP A 239 -16.46 35.82 14.96
CA ASP A 239 -17.24 34.67 15.46
C ASP A 239 -16.47 33.34 15.28
N LEU A 240 -15.70 33.26 14.20
CA LEU A 240 -14.96 32.07 13.78
C LEU A 240 -13.62 32.46 13.17
N ALA A 241 -12.57 31.71 13.47
CA ALA A 241 -11.29 31.80 12.79
C ALA A 241 -10.92 30.46 12.13
N LEU A 242 -10.65 30.48 10.83
CA LEU A 242 -10.18 29.34 10.04
C LEU A 242 -8.68 29.48 9.78
N VAL A 243 -7.87 28.61 10.40
CA VAL A 243 -6.41 28.62 10.26
C VAL A 243 -6.03 27.73 9.08
N THR A 244 -5.72 28.33 7.94
CA THR A 244 -5.28 27.63 6.71
C THR A 244 -3.77 27.72 6.47
N ALA A 245 -3.07 28.56 7.25
CA ALA A 245 -1.62 28.67 7.22
C ALA A 245 -0.93 27.35 7.63
N ALA A 246 0.27 27.15 7.09
CA ALA A 246 1.21 26.15 7.58
C ALA A 246 2.38 26.85 8.27
N SER A 247 2.67 26.49 9.52
CA SER A 247 3.72 27.11 10.33
C SER A 247 4.36 26.10 11.29
N ALA A 248 5.65 26.27 11.54
CA ALA A 248 6.38 25.50 12.56
C ALA A 248 6.13 26.01 14.00
N ASN A 249 5.48 27.17 14.16
CA ASN A 249 5.16 27.78 15.46
C ASN A 249 3.64 27.98 15.62
N SER A 250 3.20 28.32 16.83
CA SER A 250 1.79 28.50 17.19
C SER A 250 1.18 29.84 16.79
N GLY A 251 1.96 30.74 16.18
CA GLY A 251 1.54 32.12 15.89
C GLY A 251 0.20 32.25 15.16
N PRO A 252 -0.11 31.44 14.13
CA PRO A 252 -1.43 31.50 13.48
C PRO A 252 -2.61 31.14 14.40
N VAL A 253 -2.41 30.22 15.36
CA VAL A 253 -3.45 29.80 16.31
C VAL A 253 -3.58 30.80 17.46
N GLU A 254 -2.46 31.36 17.91
CA GLU A 254 -2.45 32.47 18.89
C GLU A 254 -3.20 33.69 18.35
N LEU A 255 -2.91 34.06 17.10
CA LEU A 255 -3.61 35.14 16.41
C LEU A 255 -5.11 34.84 16.25
N ALA A 256 -5.47 33.59 15.92
CA ALA A 256 -6.87 33.19 15.87
C ALA A 256 -7.57 33.42 17.22
N ALA A 257 -6.92 33.05 18.33
CA ALA A 257 -7.45 33.26 19.67
C ALA A 257 -7.55 34.74 20.05
N GLU A 258 -6.62 35.58 19.60
CA GLU A 258 -6.65 37.03 19.79
C GLU A 258 -7.81 37.69 19.03
N LEU A 259 -8.02 37.31 17.77
CA LEU A 259 -9.04 37.89 16.90
C LEU A 259 -10.46 37.47 17.28
N CYS A 260 -10.64 36.27 17.85
CA CYS A 260 -11.94 35.75 18.24
C CYS A 260 -12.56 36.53 19.41
N ARG A 261 -13.89 36.67 19.37
CA ARG A 261 -14.68 37.15 20.50
C ARG A 261 -14.79 36.12 21.63
N PHE A 262 -15.37 36.51 22.75
CA PHE A 262 -15.81 35.57 23.80
C PHE A 262 -16.79 34.54 23.20
N GLY A 263 -16.55 33.25 23.47
CA GLY A 263 -17.28 32.11 22.90
C GLY A 263 -16.99 31.87 21.42
N GLY A 264 -15.90 32.43 20.89
CA GLY A 264 -15.50 32.25 19.49
C GLY A 264 -14.96 30.85 19.19
N ARG A 265 -15.04 30.45 17.92
CA ARG A 265 -14.60 29.14 17.43
C ARG A 265 -13.32 29.27 16.59
N ILE A 266 -12.46 28.27 16.67
CA ILE A 266 -11.25 28.17 15.85
C ILE A 266 -11.23 26.81 15.18
N VAL A 267 -10.97 26.76 13.87
CA VAL A 267 -10.77 25.51 13.13
C VAL A 267 -9.36 25.47 12.55
N SER A 268 -8.61 24.44 12.91
CA SER A 268 -7.31 24.15 12.33
C SER A 268 -7.49 23.33 11.04
N ILE A 269 -7.07 23.90 9.91
CA ILE A 269 -7.11 23.27 8.57
C ILE A 269 -5.68 23.02 8.07
N GLY A 270 -4.80 24.01 8.23
CA GLY A 270 -3.40 23.94 7.82
C GLY A 270 -2.50 23.26 8.87
N ALA A 271 -1.32 22.84 8.43
CA ALA A 271 -0.33 22.20 9.31
C ALA A 271 0.40 23.24 10.17
N THR A 272 -0.15 23.58 11.33
CA THR A 272 0.41 24.55 12.29
C THR A 272 0.67 23.90 13.64
N ALA A 273 1.78 24.29 14.30
CA ALA A 273 2.06 23.85 15.67
C ALA A 273 1.02 24.40 16.65
N MET A 274 0.70 23.66 17.71
CA MET A 274 -0.37 23.99 18.64
C MET A 274 0.12 23.90 20.09
N ASP A 275 0.89 24.90 20.48
CA ASP A 275 1.09 25.24 21.89
C ASP A 275 0.05 26.30 22.26
N LEU A 276 -0.92 25.93 23.10
CA LEU A 276 -2.11 26.75 23.35
C LEU A 276 -1.90 27.59 24.62
N ASP A 277 -2.04 28.92 24.49
CA ASP A 277 -2.06 29.79 25.66
C ASP A 277 -3.35 29.57 26.47
N ARG A 278 -3.22 28.85 27.59
CA ARG A 278 -4.35 28.52 28.46
C ARG A 278 -5.12 29.76 28.91
N ARG A 279 -4.44 30.87 29.18
CA ARG A 279 -5.10 32.08 29.69
C ARG A 279 -6.09 32.63 28.68
N THR A 280 -5.65 32.89 27.45
CA THR A 280 -6.49 33.44 26.39
C THR A 280 -7.67 32.52 26.07
N PHE A 281 -7.42 31.21 25.93
CA PHE A 281 -8.49 30.24 25.66
C PHE A 281 -9.51 30.16 26.80
N TYR A 282 -9.05 30.24 28.05
CA TYR A 282 -9.92 30.17 29.22
C TYR A 282 -10.73 31.45 29.43
N GLU A 283 -10.10 32.63 29.35
CA GLU A 283 -10.78 33.92 29.57
C GLU A 283 -11.84 34.22 28.51
N LYS A 284 -11.66 33.71 27.29
CA LYS A 284 -12.60 33.89 26.16
C LYS A 284 -13.52 32.70 25.92
N GLU A 285 -13.44 31.62 26.70
CA GLU A 285 -14.19 30.37 26.47
C GLU A 285 -14.12 29.88 25.00
N LEU A 286 -12.92 29.83 24.43
CA LEU A 286 -12.73 29.48 23.02
C LEU A 286 -12.84 27.98 22.76
N GLU A 287 -13.43 27.62 21.62
CA GLU A 287 -13.46 26.24 21.12
C GLU A 287 -12.45 26.05 19.98
N LEU A 288 -11.60 25.02 20.06
CA LEU A 288 -10.68 24.62 18.99
C LEU A 288 -11.12 23.29 18.38
N ARG A 289 -11.36 23.26 17.07
CA ARG A 289 -11.73 22.08 16.29
C ARG A 289 -10.67 21.75 15.24
N MET A 290 -10.54 20.46 14.92
CA MET A 290 -9.64 19.97 13.89
C MET A 290 -10.41 19.60 12.63
N SER A 291 -9.98 20.09 11.48
CA SER A 291 -10.53 19.67 10.19
C SER A 291 -9.76 18.49 9.62
N MET A 292 -10.44 17.37 9.40
CA MET A 292 -9.85 16.18 8.77
C MET A 292 -9.86 16.32 7.24
N SER A 293 -8.78 16.86 6.66
CA SER A 293 -8.56 16.95 5.21
C SER A 293 -9.84 17.35 4.44
N TYR A 294 -10.26 16.58 3.43
CA TYR A 294 -11.50 16.78 2.67
C TYR A 294 -12.71 15.99 3.22
N GLY A 295 -12.65 15.47 4.45
CA GLY A 295 -13.81 15.04 5.23
C GLY A 295 -13.83 13.57 5.69
N PRO A 296 -14.94 13.16 6.34
CA PRO A 296 -15.21 11.77 6.73
C PRO A 296 -15.04 10.77 5.59
N GLY A 297 -14.41 9.63 5.88
CA GLY A 297 -13.92 8.67 4.89
C GLY A 297 -12.39 8.63 4.83
N ARG A 298 -11.75 9.78 5.08
CA ARG A 298 -10.29 9.87 5.06
C ARG A 298 -9.67 8.94 6.10
N TYR A 299 -8.68 8.15 5.69
CA TYR A 299 -8.00 7.14 6.52
C TYR A 299 -8.89 5.93 6.89
N ASP A 300 -10.08 5.80 6.31
CA ASP A 300 -10.91 4.60 6.43
C ASP A 300 -10.79 3.76 5.16
N ARG A 301 -10.08 2.64 5.27
CA ARG A 301 -9.87 1.69 4.16
C ARG A 301 -11.20 1.16 3.59
N ASN A 302 -12.21 0.96 4.43
CA ASN A 302 -13.50 0.46 3.96
C ASN A 302 -14.15 1.46 3.00
N TYR A 303 -14.04 2.75 3.33
CA TYR A 303 -14.57 3.82 2.50
C TYR A 303 -13.68 4.09 1.27
N GLU A 304 -12.39 4.37 1.47
CA GLU A 304 -11.48 4.81 0.39
C GLU A 304 -11.13 3.67 -0.58
N GLU A 305 -10.90 2.44 -0.11
CA GLU A 305 -10.38 1.36 -0.96
C GLU A 305 -11.43 0.31 -1.31
N LEU A 306 -12.36 0.00 -0.39
CA LEU A 306 -13.36 -1.05 -0.60
C LEU A 306 -14.70 -0.53 -1.13
N GLY A 307 -14.85 0.79 -1.34
CA GLY A 307 -16.06 1.39 -1.89
C GLY A 307 -17.26 1.40 -0.94
N LEU A 308 -17.07 1.10 0.35
CA LEU A 308 -18.15 1.03 1.33
C LEU A 308 -18.49 2.43 1.87
N ASP A 309 -19.47 3.08 1.26
CA ASP A 309 -19.94 4.41 1.68
C ASP A 309 -20.67 4.36 3.04
N TYR A 310 -20.64 5.48 3.77
CA TYR A 310 -21.39 5.64 5.01
C TYR A 310 -22.88 5.86 4.70
N PRO A 311 -23.77 5.35 5.57
CA PRO A 311 -25.19 5.65 5.49
C PRO A 311 -25.40 7.17 5.48
N MET A 312 -26.04 7.66 4.41
CA MET A 312 -26.27 9.09 4.17
C MET A 312 -26.98 9.80 5.34
N SER A 313 -27.85 9.08 6.07
CA SER A 313 -28.56 9.59 7.25
C SER A 313 -27.67 9.81 8.47
N HIS A 314 -26.50 9.18 8.54
CA HIS A 314 -25.56 9.28 9.66
C HIS A 314 -24.38 10.19 9.33
N VAL A 315 -23.88 10.13 8.09
CA VAL A 315 -22.75 10.94 7.64
C VAL A 315 -23.14 11.66 6.35
N ARG A 316 -23.70 12.86 6.47
CA ARG A 316 -24.19 13.63 5.30
C ARG A 316 -23.07 14.02 4.33
N TRP A 317 -21.89 14.31 4.87
CA TRP A 317 -20.78 14.88 4.12
C TRP A 317 -19.54 14.00 4.26
N THR A 318 -19.30 13.18 3.25
CA THR A 318 -18.08 12.39 3.08
C THR A 318 -17.10 13.11 2.17
N GLU A 319 -15.88 12.58 2.02
CA GLU A 319 -14.90 13.02 1.03
C GLU A 319 -15.54 13.23 -0.36
N ASN A 320 -16.27 12.23 -0.84
CA ASN A 320 -16.93 12.29 -2.15
C ASN A 320 -17.96 13.42 -2.23
N ARG A 321 -18.82 13.52 -1.21
CA ARG A 321 -19.92 14.51 -1.17
C ARG A 321 -19.38 15.92 -0.97
N ASN A 322 -18.20 16.10 -0.37
CA ASN A 322 -17.46 17.36 -0.36
C ASN A 322 -16.96 17.74 -1.78
N LEU A 323 -16.38 16.80 -2.54
CA LEU A 323 -15.99 17.03 -3.94
C LEU A 323 -17.19 17.46 -4.79
N GLN A 324 -18.30 16.71 -4.69
CA GLN A 324 -19.54 17.00 -5.42
C GLN A 324 -20.10 18.39 -5.06
N ALA A 325 -20.11 18.74 -3.77
CA ALA A 325 -20.61 20.03 -3.31
C ALA A 325 -19.74 21.20 -3.84
N PHE A 326 -18.42 21.06 -3.85
CA PHE A 326 -17.53 22.06 -4.45
C PHE A 326 -17.78 22.20 -5.96
N LEU A 327 -17.90 21.09 -6.69
CA LEU A 327 -18.20 21.11 -8.11
C LEU A 327 -19.57 21.75 -8.41
N ALA A 328 -20.57 21.56 -7.55
CA ALA A 328 -21.86 22.21 -7.67
C ALA A 328 -21.76 23.74 -7.48
N LEU A 329 -20.94 24.21 -6.52
CA LEU A 329 -20.66 25.63 -6.33
C LEU A 329 -19.89 26.26 -7.50
N ALA A 330 -19.01 25.47 -8.14
CA ALA A 330 -18.36 25.88 -9.37
C ALA A 330 -19.35 25.96 -10.55
N ALA A 331 -20.30 25.02 -10.62
CA ALA A 331 -21.35 25.02 -11.64
C ALA A 331 -22.30 26.22 -11.50
N SER A 332 -22.57 26.66 -10.25
CA SER A 332 -23.38 27.86 -9.98
C SER A 332 -22.56 29.17 -10.02
N GLU A 333 -21.29 29.10 -10.43
CA GLU A 333 -20.34 30.23 -10.48
C GLU A 333 -20.14 30.96 -9.13
N SER A 334 -20.58 30.34 -8.03
CA SER A 334 -20.43 30.88 -6.67
C SER A 334 -19.01 30.72 -6.15
N VAL A 335 -18.25 29.79 -6.73
CA VAL A 335 -16.82 29.63 -6.53
C VAL A 335 -16.17 29.44 -7.89
N ASP A 336 -15.11 30.19 -8.19
CA ASP A 336 -14.29 29.99 -9.38
C ASP A 336 -12.81 29.90 -8.99
N PRO A 337 -12.22 28.69 -8.95
CA PRO A 337 -10.81 28.53 -8.61
C PRO A 337 -9.91 29.18 -9.66
N LEU A 338 -10.38 29.45 -10.88
CA LEU A 338 -9.53 30.03 -11.94
C LEU A 338 -9.35 31.54 -11.84
N LYS A 339 -10.01 32.20 -10.88
CA LYS A 339 -9.72 33.58 -10.47
C LYS A 339 -8.50 33.69 -9.55
N LEU A 340 -8.01 32.57 -9.04
CA LEU A 340 -6.79 32.51 -8.24
C LEU A 340 -5.55 32.79 -9.10
N ASP A 341 -4.45 33.13 -8.43
CA ASP A 341 -3.19 33.43 -9.10
C ASP A 341 -2.48 32.12 -9.48
N ILE A 342 -2.74 31.66 -10.70
CA ILE A 342 -2.38 30.33 -11.20
C ILE A 342 -1.30 30.44 -12.28
N SER A 343 -0.29 29.57 -12.19
CA SER A 343 0.57 29.23 -13.33
C SER A 343 -0.02 28.07 -14.12
N ARG A 344 -0.05 28.16 -15.45
CA ARG A 344 -0.40 27.04 -16.34
C ARG A 344 0.86 26.54 -17.01
N VAL A 345 1.14 25.25 -16.86
CA VAL A 345 2.39 24.63 -17.32
C VAL A 345 2.08 23.29 -18.00
N ASP A 346 2.80 22.97 -19.06
CA ASP A 346 2.70 21.62 -19.65
C ASP A 346 3.26 20.61 -18.64
N PHE A 347 2.60 19.47 -18.47
CA PHE A 347 3.04 18.43 -17.55
C PHE A 347 4.49 17.97 -17.79
N VAL A 348 5.00 18.06 -19.03
CA VAL A 348 6.41 17.73 -19.32
C VAL A 348 7.41 18.64 -18.60
N GLU A 349 7.00 19.84 -18.19
CA GLU A 349 7.80 20.83 -17.43
C GLU A 349 7.52 20.79 -15.92
N ALA A 350 6.83 19.74 -15.44
CA ALA A 350 6.47 19.63 -14.02
C ALA A 350 7.70 19.68 -13.10
N CYS A 351 8.79 18.98 -13.44
CA CYS A 351 10.03 18.99 -12.67
C CYS A 351 10.55 20.42 -12.43
N ASP A 352 10.55 21.27 -13.46
CA ASP A 352 11.04 22.64 -13.37
C ASP A 352 10.16 23.50 -12.45
N SER A 353 8.83 23.27 -12.49
CA SER A 353 7.88 23.96 -11.59
C SER A 353 8.15 23.62 -10.11
N TYR A 354 8.41 22.36 -9.81
CA TYR A 354 8.80 21.92 -8.47
C TYR A 354 10.18 22.46 -8.05
N GLU A 355 11.13 22.55 -8.97
CA GLU A 355 12.44 23.13 -8.68
C GLU A 355 12.37 24.63 -8.39
N ALA A 356 11.59 25.39 -9.18
CA ALA A 356 11.35 26.81 -8.95
C ALA A 356 10.73 27.02 -7.55
N LEU A 357 9.71 26.23 -7.23
CA LEU A 357 9.09 26.22 -5.91
C LEU A 357 10.11 25.87 -4.81
N ALA A 358 10.98 24.90 -5.02
CA ALA A 358 12.00 24.56 -4.05
C ALA A 358 13.08 25.65 -3.85
N ARG A 359 13.31 26.51 -4.85
CA ARG A 359 14.20 27.69 -4.77
C ARG A 359 13.55 28.90 -4.11
N GLY A 360 12.31 28.75 -3.63
CA GLY A 360 11.58 29.82 -2.94
C GLY A 360 10.71 30.67 -3.87
N ASP A 361 10.52 30.29 -5.13
CA ASP A 361 9.54 30.96 -5.97
C ASP A 361 8.15 30.77 -5.37
N ARG A 362 7.54 31.89 -4.97
CA ARG A 362 6.18 31.97 -4.43
C ARG A 362 5.41 33.05 -5.18
N SER A 363 5.78 33.31 -6.44
CA SER A 363 5.17 34.34 -7.28
C SER A 363 3.71 34.05 -7.62
N ARG A 364 3.30 32.78 -7.62
CA ARG A 364 1.93 32.30 -7.86
C ARG A 364 1.44 31.46 -6.67
N LEU A 365 0.12 31.33 -6.52
CA LEU A 365 -0.48 30.51 -5.46
C LEU A 365 -0.42 29.01 -5.74
N CYS A 366 -0.51 28.62 -7.00
CA CYS A 366 -0.45 27.22 -7.41
C CYS A 366 -0.09 27.09 -8.90
N THR A 367 0.18 25.86 -9.31
CA THR A 367 0.41 25.51 -10.72
C THR A 367 -0.60 24.45 -11.14
N ILE A 368 -1.21 24.63 -12.30
CA ILE A 368 -1.99 23.60 -13.00
C ILE A 368 -1.10 23.00 -14.08
N PHE A 369 -0.97 21.68 -14.06
CA PHE A 369 -0.37 20.93 -15.15
C PHE A 369 -1.44 20.56 -16.17
N ALA A 370 -1.22 20.88 -17.43
CA ALA A 370 -2.01 20.42 -18.57
C ALA A 370 -1.34 19.21 -19.21
N TYR A 371 -2.14 18.22 -19.62
CA TYR A 371 -1.65 16.95 -20.16
C TYR A 371 -1.94 16.81 -21.66
N ASP A 372 -1.08 16.07 -22.36
CA ASP A 372 -1.35 15.62 -23.72
C ASP A 372 -2.43 14.52 -23.70
N THR A 373 -3.58 14.83 -24.30
CA THR A 373 -4.74 13.93 -24.35
C THR A 373 -4.76 13.05 -25.59
N GLU A 374 -3.84 13.25 -26.54
CA GLU A 374 -3.72 12.45 -27.77
C GLU A 374 -2.79 11.24 -27.60
N ALA A 375 -1.98 11.21 -26.52
CA ALA A 375 -1.09 10.10 -26.21
C ALA A 375 -1.83 8.74 -26.13
N ILE A 376 -1.15 7.63 -26.39
CA ILE A 376 -1.75 6.29 -26.30
C ILE A 376 -1.19 5.58 -25.06
N ALA A 377 -2.08 5.02 -24.23
CA ALA A 377 -1.68 4.25 -23.07
C ALA A 377 -0.97 2.96 -23.53
N SER A 378 0.27 2.75 -23.08
CA SER A 378 0.91 1.44 -23.15
C SER A 378 1.07 0.88 -21.74
N ARG A 379 0.61 -0.35 -21.54
CA ARG A 379 0.88 -1.13 -20.32
C ARG A 379 2.20 -1.88 -20.38
N LEU A 380 2.83 -1.98 -21.54
CA LEU A 380 4.15 -2.60 -21.69
C LEU A 380 5.19 -1.54 -22.05
N VAL A 381 6.26 -1.45 -21.26
CA VAL A 381 7.34 -0.48 -21.48
C VAL A 381 8.69 -1.20 -21.55
N SER A 382 9.48 -0.85 -22.55
CA SER A 382 10.87 -1.31 -22.66
C SER A 382 11.74 -0.54 -21.67
N VAL A 383 12.52 -1.26 -20.85
CA VAL A 383 13.42 -0.69 -19.85
C VAL A 383 14.86 -0.68 -20.33
N SER A 384 15.30 -1.78 -20.94
CA SER A 384 16.65 -1.90 -21.48
C SER A 384 16.62 -2.55 -22.87
N LYS A 385 17.76 -2.54 -23.58
CA LYS A 385 17.87 -3.21 -24.87
C LYS A 385 17.70 -4.72 -24.67
N LYS A 386 16.87 -5.35 -25.51
CA LYS A 386 16.72 -6.80 -25.59
C LYS A 386 18.09 -7.45 -25.68
N ARG A 387 18.39 -8.35 -24.76
CA ARG A 387 19.61 -9.15 -24.81
C ARG A 387 19.30 -10.37 -25.67
N GLU A 388 20.18 -10.72 -26.60
CA GLU A 388 20.04 -12.03 -27.24
C GLU A 388 20.23 -13.10 -26.17
N PRO A 389 19.20 -13.94 -25.90
CA PRO A 389 19.34 -15.01 -24.93
C PRO A 389 20.45 -15.95 -25.42
N LYS A 390 21.31 -16.41 -24.51
CA LYS A 390 22.26 -17.46 -24.87
C LYS A 390 21.47 -18.75 -25.06
N ASN A 391 21.93 -19.61 -25.96
CA ASN A 391 21.28 -20.89 -26.20
C ASN A 391 21.16 -21.68 -24.88
N GLY A 392 19.93 -21.99 -24.46
CA GLY A 392 19.62 -22.66 -23.19
C GLY A 392 19.41 -21.76 -21.96
N ASP A 393 19.40 -20.43 -22.10
CA ASP A 393 18.91 -19.54 -21.05
C ASP A 393 17.39 -19.71 -20.86
N VAL A 394 16.92 -19.70 -19.61
CA VAL A 394 15.49 -19.74 -19.28
C VAL A 394 14.95 -18.31 -19.22
N GLY A 395 13.97 -18.00 -20.08
CA GLY A 395 13.22 -16.74 -20.09
C GLY A 395 12.33 -16.61 -18.87
N ILE A 396 12.49 -15.52 -18.11
CA ILE A 396 11.80 -15.30 -16.84
C ILE A 396 10.76 -14.20 -16.97
N GLY A 397 9.52 -14.57 -16.66
CA GLY A 397 8.42 -13.67 -16.34
C GLY A 397 8.26 -13.55 -14.82
N PHE A 398 7.89 -12.38 -14.31
CA PHE A 398 7.73 -12.16 -12.88
C PHE A 398 6.48 -11.36 -12.57
N LEU A 399 5.47 -12.00 -11.99
CA LEU A 399 4.17 -11.42 -11.63
C LEU A 399 4.14 -11.07 -10.14
N GLY A 400 3.95 -9.78 -9.86
CA GLY A 400 4.01 -9.24 -8.51
C GLY A 400 5.45 -9.06 -8.05
N ALA A 401 5.79 -7.90 -7.51
CA ALA A 401 7.11 -7.65 -6.93
C ALA A 401 6.95 -6.96 -5.58
N GLY A 402 6.31 -7.64 -4.64
CA GLY A 402 6.12 -7.14 -3.28
C GLY A 402 7.42 -7.10 -2.48
N ASN A 403 7.32 -6.74 -1.20
CA ASN A 403 8.46 -6.65 -0.30
C ASN A 403 9.27 -7.96 -0.21
N TYR A 404 8.58 -9.11 -0.15
CA TYR A 404 9.23 -10.42 -0.10
C TYR A 404 10.02 -10.72 -1.38
N ALA A 405 9.40 -10.53 -2.55
CA ALA A 405 10.06 -10.73 -3.83
C ALA A 405 11.33 -9.87 -3.98
N LYS A 406 11.25 -8.56 -3.69
CA LYS A 406 12.39 -7.63 -3.77
C LYS A 406 13.49 -7.93 -2.75
N ALA A 407 13.14 -8.48 -1.58
CA ALA A 407 14.09 -8.78 -0.52
C ALA A 407 14.74 -10.17 -0.66
N VAL A 408 14.05 -11.14 -1.26
CA VAL A 408 14.44 -12.55 -1.21
C VAL A 408 14.56 -13.17 -2.60
N LEU A 409 13.47 -13.24 -3.37
CA LEU A 409 13.43 -14.01 -4.63
C LEU A 409 14.20 -13.34 -5.76
N LEU A 410 14.00 -12.03 -5.99
CA LEU A 410 14.70 -11.29 -7.04
C LEU A 410 16.22 -11.26 -6.83
N PRO A 411 16.73 -11.06 -5.59
CA PRO A 411 18.15 -11.28 -5.30
C PRO A 411 18.63 -12.72 -5.54
N ALA A 412 17.83 -13.74 -5.22
CA ALA A 412 18.20 -15.14 -5.44
C ALA A 412 18.30 -15.47 -6.93
N LEU A 413 17.30 -15.04 -7.71
CA LEU A 413 17.32 -15.07 -9.18
C LEU A 413 18.50 -14.29 -9.74
N GLY A 414 18.88 -13.18 -9.09
CA GLY A 414 20.04 -12.36 -9.37
C GLY A 414 21.37 -13.12 -9.42
N ARG A 415 21.50 -14.18 -8.60
CA ARG A 415 22.70 -15.02 -8.46
C ARG A 415 22.68 -16.26 -9.34
N CYS A 416 21.55 -16.55 -9.99
CA CYS A 416 21.43 -17.69 -10.90
C CYS A 416 22.09 -17.38 -12.25
N SER A 417 22.71 -18.39 -12.84
CA SER A 417 23.20 -18.34 -14.23
C SER A 417 22.19 -19.00 -15.17
N GLY A 418 22.24 -18.67 -16.46
CA GLY A 418 21.34 -19.27 -17.44
C GLY A 418 19.91 -18.71 -17.39
N VAL A 419 19.74 -17.43 -17.05
CA VAL A 419 18.42 -16.77 -16.98
C VAL A 419 18.40 -15.50 -17.83
N ALA A 420 17.34 -15.33 -18.60
CA ALA A 420 17.02 -14.12 -19.34
C ALA A 420 15.81 -13.43 -18.68
N ARG A 421 15.99 -12.22 -18.13
CA ARG A 421 14.95 -11.53 -17.38
C ARG A 421 14.07 -10.72 -18.34
N SER A 422 13.03 -11.35 -18.85
CA SER A 422 12.21 -10.78 -19.91
C SER A 422 11.29 -9.68 -19.40
N THR A 423 10.25 -10.03 -18.63
CA THR A 423 9.19 -9.09 -18.24
C THR A 423 8.83 -9.19 -16.77
N ILE A 424 8.73 -8.05 -16.09
CA ILE A 424 8.23 -7.95 -14.72
C ILE A 424 6.94 -7.13 -14.66
N VAL A 425 5.94 -7.66 -13.95
CA VAL A 425 4.62 -7.05 -13.79
C VAL A 425 4.40 -6.67 -12.33
N THR A 426 3.94 -5.45 -12.09
CA THR A 426 3.53 -5.02 -10.74
C THR A 426 2.26 -4.19 -10.80
N ALA A 427 1.56 -4.04 -9.67
CA ALA A 427 0.31 -3.28 -9.60
C ALA A 427 0.42 -1.80 -10.03
N THR A 428 1.61 -1.19 -9.97
CA THR A 428 1.80 0.22 -10.35
C THR A 428 2.97 0.41 -11.31
N GLY A 429 2.79 1.31 -12.28
CA GLY A 429 3.83 1.64 -13.27
C GLY A 429 5.18 2.02 -12.66
N PRO A 430 5.24 2.95 -11.67
CA PRO A 430 6.49 3.34 -11.02
C PRO A 430 7.19 2.17 -10.32
N SER A 431 6.45 1.30 -9.63
CA SER A 431 7.03 0.11 -8.99
C SER A 431 7.58 -0.86 -10.04
N ALA A 432 6.87 -1.05 -11.15
CA ALA A 432 7.28 -1.92 -12.25
C ALA A 432 8.57 -1.43 -12.89
N ARG A 433 8.62 -0.16 -13.30
CA ARG A 433 9.80 0.48 -13.90
C ARG A 433 11.01 0.42 -12.98
N ARG A 434 10.87 0.86 -11.73
CA ARG A 434 11.99 0.89 -10.77
C ARG A 434 12.53 -0.51 -10.46
N THR A 435 11.64 -1.50 -10.34
CA THR A 435 12.04 -2.88 -10.05
C THR A 435 12.73 -3.50 -11.26
N ALA A 436 12.22 -3.25 -12.47
CA ALA A 436 12.85 -3.70 -13.70
C ALA A 436 14.28 -3.16 -13.88
N GLU A 437 14.47 -1.86 -13.68
CA GLU A 437 15.80 -1.23 -13.75
C GLU A 437 16.76 -1.84 -12.71
N ARG A 438 16.30 -1.98 -11.47
CA ARG A 438 17.13 -2.49 -10.36
C ARG A 438 17.57 -3.93 -10.55
N PHE A 439 16.68 -4.78 -11.07
CA PHE A 439 16.95 -6.21 -11.22
C PHE A 439 17.27 -6.63 -12.66
N GLY A 440 17.36 -5.67 -13.58
CA GLY A 440 17.79 -5.87 -14.97
C GLY A 440 16.79 -6.67 -15.81
N PHE A 441 15.50 -6.35 -15.72
CA PHE A 441 14.50 -6.86 -16.65
C PHE A 441 14.47 -6.01 -17.94
N GLU A 442 14.18 -6.64 -19.07
CA GLU A 442 14.11 -5.98 -20.37
C GLU A 442 12.86 -5.12 -20.51
N ARG A 443 11.73 -5.63 -20.00
CA ARG A 443 10.42 -4.98 -20.06
C ARG A 443 9.76 -4.92 -18.69
N CYS A 444 8.88 -3.95 -18.51
CA CYS A 444 8.00 -3.88 -17.35
C CYS A 444 6.55 -3.63 -17.77
N SER A 445 5.61 -4.14 -16.97
CA SER A 445 4.19 -3.99 -17.22
C SER A 445 3.35 -3.89 -15.94
N THR A 446 2.08 -3.55 -16.12
CA THR A 446 0.99 -3.55 -15.13
C THR A 446 -0.08 -4.58 -15.45
N ASP A 447 0.07 -5.34 -16.53
CA ASP A 447 -0.87 -6.35 -17.02
C ASP A 447 -0.18 -7.72 -17.03
N SER A 448 -0.79 -8.72 -16.39
CA SER A 448 -0.22 -10.07 -16.34
C SER A 448 -0.22 -10.73 -17.71
N ALA A 449 -1.15 -10.36 -18.60
CA ALA A 449 -1.25 -10.92 -19.95
C ALA A 449 0.06 -10.76 -20.73
N ASP A 450 0.79 -9.66 -20.55
CA ASP A 450 2.06 -9.39 -21.23
C ASP A 450 3.16 -10.41 -20.93
N VAL A 451 3.09 -11.10 -19.79
CA VAL A 451 3.99 -12.21 -19.45
C VAL A 451 3.47 -13.53 -19.99
N LEU A 452 2.15 -13.73 -19.94
CA LEU A 452 1.52 -14.99 -20.35
C LEU A 452 1.64 -15.24 -21.85
N VAL A 453 1.50 -14.19 -22.67
CA VAL A 453 1.57 -14.29 -24.14
C VAL A 453 2.99 -14.11 -24.70
N ALA A 454 3.99 -13.85 -23.85
CA ALA A 454 5.35 -13.59 -24.29
C ALA A 454 6.07 -14.87 -24.72
N ASP A 455 6.50 -14.95 -25.97
CA ASP A 455 7.23 -16.11 -26.51
C ASP A 455 8.63 -16.30 -25.89
N ASP A 456 9.20 -15.24 -25.31
CA ASP A 456 10.51 -15.22 -24.67
C ASP A 456 10.46 -15.43 -23.14
N VAL A 457 9.32 -15.95 -22.65
CA VAL A 457 9.13 -16.37 -21.26
C VAL A 457 8.87 -17.86 -21.20
N ASP A 458 9.70 -18.58 -20.45
CA ASP A 458 9.60 -20.02 -20.20
C ASP A 458 9.07 -20.31 -18.79
N LEU A 459 9.54 -19.54 -17.79
CA LEU A 459 9.20 -19.70 -16.37
C LEU A 459 8.61 -18.40 -15.80
N VAL A 460 7.44 -18.50 -15.18
CA VAL A 460 6.75 -17.39 -14.51
C VAL A 460 6.85 -17.55 -13.00
N PHE A 461 7.41 -16.55 -12.33
CA PHE A 461 7.31 -16.41 -10.88
C PHE A 461 6.05 -15.63 -10.51
N ILE A 462 5.16 -16.22 -9.72
CA ILE A 462 3.92 -15.61 -9.25
C ILE A 462 4.08 -15.32 -7.75
N THR A 463 4.15 -14.04 -7.40
CA THR A 463 4.42 -13.55 -6.03
C THR A 463 3.46 -12.41 -5.64
N THR A 464 2.23 -12.51 -6.14
CA THR A 464 1.14 -11.56 -5.92
C THR A 464 0.47 -11.77 -4.55
N GLN A 465 -0.70 -11.17 -4.32
CA GLN A 465 -1.51 -11.47 -3.13
C GLN A 465 -2.18 -12.85 -3.31
N HIS A 466 -2.49 -13.51 -2.20
CA HIS A 466 -2.81 -14.95 -2.18
C HIS A 466 -4.08 -15.29 -2.99
N ASP A 467 -5.07 -14.41 -3.01
CA ASP A 467 -6.32 -14.55 -3.77
C ASP A 467 -6.13 -14.69 -5.28
N THR A 468 -5.06 -14.12 -5.82
CA THR A 468 -4.77 -14.16 -7.26
C THR A 468 -3.91 -15.36 -7.68
N HIS A 469 -3.30 -16.07 -6.73
CA HIS A 469 -2.31 -17.11 -6.99
C HIS A 469 -2.81 -18.21 -7.95
N ALA A 470 -3.90 -18.89 -7.58
CA ALA A 470 -4.44 -20.01 -8.34
C ALA A 470 -4.82 -19.61 -9.77
N SER A 471 -5.55 -18.50 -9.94
CA SER A 471 -5.99 -18.01 -11.26
C SER A 471 -4.83 -17.63 -12.18
N LEU A 472 -3.77 -16.99 -11.65
CA LEU A 472 -2.59 -16.64 -12.43
C LEU A 472 -1.76 -17.87 -12.78
N ALA A 473 -1.65 -18.83 -11.86
CA ALA A 473 -0.93 -20.09 -12.09
C ALA A 473 -1.64 -20.95 -13.14
N GLU A 474 -2.97 -21.07 -13.06
CA GLU A 474 -3.79 -21.70 -14.09
C GLU A 474 -3.54 -21.05 -15.46
N ALA A 475 -3.66 -19.72 -15.55
CA ALA A 475 -3.47 -19.00 -16.80
C ALA A 475 -2.07 -19.20 -17.39
N ALA A 476 -1.03 -19.24 -16.54
CA ALA A 476 0.35 -19.51 -16.95
C ALA A 476 0.55 -20.94 -17.45
N LEU A 477 0.01 -21.95 -16.74
CA LEU A 477 0.07 -23.35 -17.17
C LEU A 477 -0.63 -23.55 -18.53
N ARG A 478 -1.83 -22.97 -18.69
CA ARG A 478 -2.60 -23.02 -19.95
C ARG A 478 -1.90 -22.29 -21.10
N ALA A 479 -1.11 -21.26 -20.80
CA ALA A 479 -0.25 -20.59 -21.77
C ALA A 479 1.06 -21.35 -22.06
N GLY A 480 1.22 -22.57 -21.53
CA GLY A 480 2.39 -23.42 -21.76
C GLY A 480 3.64 -22.97 -21.00
N LYS A 481 3.49 -22.17 -19.93
CA LYS A 481 4.59 -21.66 -19.12
C LYS A 481 4.86 -22.57 -17.92
N ALA A 482 6.12 -22.75 -17.56
CA ALA A 482 6.47 -23.29 -16.26
C ALA A 482 6.12 -22.27 -15.16
N VAL A 483 5.70 -22.75 -13.98
CA VAL A 483 5.21 -21.91 -12.89
C VAL A 483 5.99 -22.15 -11.61
N TRP A 484 6.56 -21.07 -11.07
CA TRP A 484 6.88 -20.93 -9.65
C TRP A 484 5.77 -20.12 -8.99
N LEU A 485 5.01 -20.75 -8.09
CA LEU A 485 3.95 -20.11 -7.33
C LEU A 485 4.43 -19.86 -5.89
N GLU A 486 4.44 -18.61 -5.41
CA GLU A 486 4.64 -18.41 -3.97
C GLU A 486 3.49 -19.01 -3.16
N LYS A 487 3.77 -19.40 -1.92
CA LYS A 487 2.73 -19.99 -1.06
C LYS A 487 1.77 -18.91 -0.54
N PRO A 488 0.50 -19.26 -0.25
CA PRO A 488 -0.14 -20.56 -0.45
C PRO A 488 -0.54 -20.79 -1.92
N ALA A 489 -0.84 -22.03 -2.30
CA ALA A 489 -1.29 -22.31 -3.67
C ALA A 489 -2.68 -21.70 -3.97
N ALA A 490 -3.56 -21.70 -2.97
CA ALA A 490 -4.92 -21.18 -3.04
C ALA A 490 -5.40 -20.73 -1.65
N ILE A 491 -6.46 -19.91 -1.59
CA ILE A 491 -7.10 -19.50 -0.31
C ILE A 491 -8.43 -20.20 -0.04
N ASP A 492 -8.99 -20.89 -1.03
CA ASP A 492 -10.18 -21.73 -0.89
C ASP A 492 -10.08 -23.00 -1.75
N LEU A 493 -11.02 -23.94 -1.53
CA LEU A 493 -11.05 -25.22 -2.23
C LEU A 493 -11.35 -25.08 -3.72
N GLY A 494 -12.23 -24.16 -4.12
CA GLY A 494 -12.58 -23.97 -5.54
C GLY A 494 -11.38 -23.49 -6.36
N GLN A 495 -10.59 -22.58 -5.79
CA GLN A 495 -9.32 -22.16 -6.37
C GLN A 495 -8.30 -23.30 -6.45
N LEU A 496 -8.20 -24.12 -5.40
CA LEU A 496 -7.27 -25.25 -5.36
C LEU A 496 -7.61 -26.30 -6.42
N ASP A 497 -8.89 -26.68 -6.50
CA ASP A 497 -9.37 -27.67 -7.46
C ASP A 497 -9.22 -27.19 -8.91
N ALA A 498 -9.43 -25.90 -9.18
CA ALA A 498 -9.19 -25.30 -10.50
C ALA A 498 -7.71 -25.36 -10.90
N LEU A 499 -6.80 -25.04 -9.98
CA LEU A 499 -5.36 -25.14 -10.21
C LEU A 499 -4.92 -26.59 -10.45
N GLU A 500 -5.42 -27.53 -9.64
CA GLU A 500 -5.14 -28.96 -9.79
C GLU A 500 -5.60 -29.48 -11.16
N ALA A 501 -6.82 -29.14 -11.56
CA ALA A 501 -7.36 -29.50 -12.88
C ALA A 501 -6.49 -28.95 -14.03
N ALA A 502 -6.09 -27.68 -13.96
CA ALA A 502 -5.23 -27.08 -14.97
C ALA A 502 -3.84 -27.73 -15.04
N ALA A 503 -3.25 -28.08 -13.89
CA ALA A 503 -1.96 -28.77 -13.84
C ALA A 503 -2.05 -30.20 -14.42
N LEU A 504 -3.13 -30.93 -14.12
CA LEU A 504 -3.37 -32.27 -14.70
C LEU A 504 -3.62 -32.21 -16.21
N GLU A 505 -4.43 -31.27 -16.68
CA GLU A 505 -4.78 -31.10 -18.09
C GLU A 505 -3.56 -30.77 -18.95
N THR A 506 -2.72 -29.85 -18.47
CA THR A 506 -1.57 -29.34 -19.24
C THR A 506 -0.32 -30.20 -19.09
N GLY A 507 -0.18 -30.93 -17.98
CA GLY A 507 1.07 -31.57 -17.59
C GLY A 507 2.23 -30.59 -17.39
N GLY A 508 1.94 -29.30 -17.22
CA GLY A 508 2.92 -28.23 -17.11
C GLY A 508 3.74 -28.30 -15.82
N PHE A 509 4.94 -27.73 -15.85
CA PHE A 509 5.80 -27.65 -14.66
C PHE A 509 5.17 -26.70 -13.63
N LEU A 510 4.80 -27.23 -12.45
CA LEU A 510 4.33 -26.45 -11.31
C LEU A 510 5.19 -26.74 -10.08
N THR A 511 5.65 -25.68 -9.41
CA THR A 511 6.24 -25.74 -8.07
C THR A 511 5.65 -24.65 -7.20
N VAL A 512 5.53 -24.91 -5.90
CA VAL A 512 5.19 -23.91 -4.89
C VAL A 512 6.44 -23.52 -4.11
N GLY A 513 6.50 -22.27 -3.62
CA GLY A 513 7.61 -21.66 -2.89
C GLY A 513 7.88 -22.25 -1.50
N TYR A 514 7.74 -23.57 -1.32
CA TYR A 514 8.10 -24.29 -0.10
C TYR A 514 9.61 -24.45 0.04
N ASN A 515 10.27 -23.36 0.38
CA ASN A 515 11.72 -23.23 0.41
C ASN A 515 12.40 -24.05 1.52
N ARG A 516 11.71 -24.33 2.64
CA ARG A 516 12.31 -24.91 3.86
C ARG A 516 12.96 -26.27 3.62
N ARG A 517 12.40 -27.11 2.73
CA ARG A 517 12.99 -28.41 2.36
C ARG A 517 14.36 -28.29 1.71
N TYR A 518 14.62 -27.19 0.99
CA TYR A 518 15.89 -26.93 0.32
C TYR A 518 16.97 -26.37 1.27
N SER A 519 16.61 -26.07 2.51
CA SER A 519 17.60 -25.69 3.52
C SER A 519 18.58 -26.82 3.72
N SER A 520 19.85 -26.47 3.77
CA SER A 520 20.90 -27.43 4.04
C SER A 520 20.88 -27.98 5.47
N HIS A 521 20.02 -27.43 6.34
CA HIS A 521 19.68 -27.97 7.66
C HIS A 521 18.57 -29.03 7.58
N SER A 522 17.53 -28.79 6.78
CA SER A 522 16.43 -29.73 6.56
C SER A 522 16.90 -30.99 5.84
N VAL A 523 17.72 -30.82 4.80
CA VAL A 523 18.33 -31.94 4.05
C VAL A 523 19.15 -32.83 4.99
N LEU A 524 19.98 -32.23 5.86
CA LEU A 524 20.76 -32.97 6.86
C LEU A 524 19.86 -33.79 7.80
N LEU A 525 18.76 -33.20 8.28
CA LEU A 525 17.84 -33.87 9.20
C LEU A 525 17.06 -34.98 8.52
N ARG A 526 16.55 -34.75 7.31
CA ARG A 526 15.91 -35.78 6.50
C ARG A 526 16.86 -36.96 6.29
N ASP A 527 18.08 -36.71 5.84
CA ASP A 527 19.05 -37.76 5.54
C ASP A 527 19.44 -38.54 6.79
N PHE A 528 19.58 -37.86 7.94
CA PHE A 528 19.88 -38.49 9.22
C PHE A 528 18.73 -39.41 9.72
N PHE A 529 17.47 -39.04 9.49
CA PHE A 529 16.30 -39.81 9.89
C PHE A 529 15.70 -40.70 8.78
N ALA A 530 16.37 -40.83 7.63
CA ALA A 530 15.88 -41.60 6.49
C ALA A 530 15.71 -43.09 6.82
N GLU A 531 16.64 -43.66 7.58
CA GLU A 531 16.63 -45.07 8.02
C GLU A 531 16.27 -45.23 9.51
N ARG A 532 15.45 -44.31 10.04
CA ARG A 532 15.01 -44.31 11.44
C ARG A 532 14.30 -45.61 11.82
N GLN A 533 14.40 -45.97 13.10
CA GLN A 533 13.61 -47.05 13.70
C GLN A 533 12.37 -46.47 14.39
N GLY A 534 11.18 -46.84 13.92
CA GLY A 534 9.90 -46.39 14.46
C GLY A 534 9.45 -45.01 14.00
N PRO A 535 8.28 -44.54 14.48
CA PRO A 535 7.67 -43.28 14.07
C PRO A 535 8.49 -42.07 14.50
N LEU A 536 8.40 -41.00 13.70
CA LEU A 536 9.03 -39.73 13.98
C LEU A 536 8.10 -38.86 14.83
N SER A 537 8.63 -38.29 15.91
CA SER A 537 7.97 -37.23 16.68
C SER A 537 8.59 -35.89 16.32
N ILE A 538 7.78 -34.94 15.86
CA ILE A 538 8.21 -33.57 15.53
C ILE A 538 7.49 -32.57 16.44
N GLY A 539 8.26 -31.73 17.13
CA GLY A 539 7.73 -30.55 17.84
C GLY A 539 8.24 -29.29 17.16
N TYR A 540 7.35 -28.47 16.60
CA TYR A 540 7.69 -27.24 15.88
C TYR A 540 7.05 -26.02 16.57
N THR A 541 7.87 -25.11 17.10
CA THR A 541 7.41 -23.83 17.65
C THR A 541 7.77 -22.67 16.71
N VAL A 542 6.78 -21.83 16.42
CA VAL A 542 6.91 -20.63 15.60
C VAL A 542 6.50 -19.41 16.43
N ALA A 543 7.47 -18.56 16.74
CA ALA A 543 7.24 -17.24 17.32
C ALA A 543 6.84 -16.28 16.19
N ALA A 544 5.54 -16.25 15.90
CA ALA A 544 4.99 -15.54 14.76
C ALA A 544 4.88 -14.03 14.97
N GLY A 545 4.76 -13.60 16.23
CA GLY A 545 4.50 -12.21 16.60
C GLY A 545 3.05 -11.80 16.35
N GLN A 546 2.63 -10.65 16.87
CA GLN A 546 1.29 -10.12 16.68
C GLN A 546 1.01 -9.78 15.22
N THR A 547 -0.20 -10.08 14.74
CA THR A 547 -0.63 -9.66 13.41
C THR A 547 -0.88 -8.16 13.41
N PRO A 548 -0.28 -7.38 12.49
CA PRO A 548 -0.68 -6.00 12.32
C PRO A 548 -2.13 -5.93 11.83
N GLY A 549 -2.98 -5.17 12.53
CA GLY A 549 -4.36 -4.94 12.14
C GLY A 549 -4.48 -4.17 10.81
N GLY A 550 -5.60 -4.35 10.12
CA GLY A 550 -5.92 -3.63 8.88
C GLY A 550 -5.12 -4.06 7.64
N THR A 551 -4.43 -5.20 7.68
CA THR A 551 -3.63 -5.70 6.55
C THR A 551 -4.42 -6.61 5.62
N TRP A 552 -4.03 -6.68 4.34
CA TRP A 552 -4.63 -7.63 3.38
C TRP A 552 -4.45 -9.09 3.80
N LEU A 553 -3.41 -9.40 4.59
CA LEU A 553 -3.11 -10.76 5.03
C LEU A 553 -4.22 -11.35 5.91
N THR A 554 -4.86 -10.52 6.72
CA THR A 554 -5.97 -10.92 7.61
C THR A 554 -7.34 -10.86 6.93
N ASP A 555 -7.42 -10.27 5.74
CA ASP A 555 -8.64 -10.23 4.95
C ASP A 555 -8.95 -11.66 4.45
N PRO A 556 -10.09 -12.26 4.83
CA PRO A 556 -10.43 -13.62 4.40
C PRO A 556 -10.53 -13.78 2.88
N LYS A 557 -10.85 -12.69 2.15
CA LYS A 557 -11.02 -12.73 0.69
C LYS A 557 -9.71 -12.48 -0.08
N VAL A 558 -8.68 -11.97 0.59
CA VAL A 558 -7.40 -11.60 -0.07
C VAL A 558 -6.25 -12.44 0.46
N GLY A 559 -6.07 -12.49 1.78
CA GLY A 559 -4.94 -13.15 2.44
C GLY A 559 -5.23 -14.53 3.00
N GLY A 560 -6.49 -14.84 3.34
CA GLY A 560 -6.89 -16.13 3.94
C GLY A 560 -6.35 -16.36 5.36
N GLY A 561 -5.64 -15.40 5.96
CA GLY A 561 -5.06 -15.53 7.30
C GLY A 561 -3.76 -16.34 7.35
N ARG A 562 -3.17 -16.43 8.55
CA ARG A 562 -1.81 -16.97 8.75
C ARG A 562 -1.72 -18.49 8.69
N VAL A 563 -2.81 -19.22 8.93
CA VAL A 563 -2.82 -20.69 8.78
C VAL A 563 -2.62 -21.08 7.32
N ILE A 564 -3.47 -20.56 6.44
CA ILE A 564 -3.35 -20.79 5.00
C ILE A 564 -2.04 -20.15 4.49
N GLY A 565 -1.79 -18.89 4.85
CA GLY A 565 -0.72 -18.09 4.27
C GLY A 565 0.70 -18.34 4.79
N GLU A 566 0.91 -18.82 6.02
CA GLU A 566 2.26 -19.06 6.58
C GLU A 566 2.42 -20.49 7.13
N MET A 567 1.40 -21.05 7.78
CA MET A 567 1.51 -22.37 8.42
C MET A 567 1.70 -23.52 7.43
N CYS A 568 1.26 -23.35 6.17
CA CYS A 568 1.52 -24.27 5.07
C CYS A 568 3.02 -24.60 4.89
N HIS A 569 3.92 -23.67 5.22
CA HIS A 569 5.35 -23.95 5.17
C HIS A 569 5.84 -24.95 6.22
N PHE A 570 5.21 -24.95 7.39
CA PHE A 570 5.59 -25.82 8.50
C PHE A 570 4.99 -27.20 8.29
N VAL A 571 3.77 -27.26 7.75
CA VAL A 571 3.15 -28.50 7.25
C VAL A 571 4.08 -29.15 6.24
N GLU A 572 4.44 -28.45 5.16
CA GLU A 572 5.30 -29.03 4.12
C GLU A 572 6.66 -29.50 4.66
N LEU A 573 7.28 -28.75 5.58
CA LEU A 573 8.55 -29.18 6.15
C LEU A 573 8.40 -30.47 6.98
N CYS A 574 7.31 -30.59 7.74
CA CYS A 574 7.03 -31.82 8.48
C CYS A 574 6.80 -33.00 7.53
N ASP A 575 6.01 -32.80 6.46
CA ASP A 575 5.75 -33.81 5.43
C ASP A 575 7.06 -34.27 4.77
N PHE A 576 7.95 -33.34 4.44
CA PHE A 576 9.28 -33.63 3.89
C PHE A 576 10.18 -34.42 4.84
N LEU A 577 10.14 -34.11 6.13
CA LEU A 577 10.97 -34.79 7.14
C LEU A 577 10.44 -36.19 7.49
N VAL A 578 9.13 -36.38 7.49
CA VAL A 578 8.50 -37.69 7.68
C VAL A 578 8.63 -38.55 6.43
N GLY A 579 8.48 -37.94 5.25
CA GLY A 579 8.42 -38.60 3.94
C GLY A 579 7.02 -39.07 3.53
N ALA A 580 5.96 -38.47 4.10
CA ALA A 580 4.56 -38.82 3.82
C ALA A 580 3.64 -37.61 4.07
N ILE A 581 2.43 -37.65 3.52
CA ILE A 581 1.35 -36.67 3.79
C ILE A 581 0.58 -37.09 5.05
N PRO A 582 0.06 -36.16 5.88
CA PRO A 582 -0.77 -36.48 7.02
C PRO A 582 -2.08 -37.20 6.64
N SER A 583 -2.50 -38.15 7.47
CA SER A 583 -3.77 -38.87 7.34
C SER A 583 -4.92 -38.25 8.14
N HIS A 584 -4.60 -37.47 9.18
CA HIS A 584 -5.57 -36.76 10.00
C HIS A 584 -4.95 -35.58 10.74
N VAL A 585 -5.79 -34.62 11.13
CA VAL A 585 -5.39 -33.38 11.80
C VAL A 585 -6.32 -33.08 12.96
N THR A 586 -5.75 -32.63 14.07
CA THR A 586 -6.49 -31.99 15.18
C THR A 586 -5.87 -30.65 15.49
N ALA A 587 -6.67 -29.59 15.67
CA ALA A 587 -6.16 -28.26 15.98
C ALA A 587 -7.02 -27.52 17.01
N MET A 588 -6.37 -26.63 17.76
CA MET A 588 -7.00 -25.77 18.75
C MET A 588 -6.46 -24.35 18.62
N LYS A 589 -7.36 -23.38 18.67
CA LYS A 589 -7.01 -21.95 18.72
C LYS A 589 -6.85 -21.49 20.16
N MET A 590 -5.85 -20.65 20.43
CA MET A 590 -5.65 -20.01 21.73
C MET A 590 -6.31 -18.63 21.76
N GLY A 591 -6.76 -18.20 22.95
CA GLY A 591 -7.37 -16.88 23.15
C GLY A 591 -8.86 -16.80 22.79
N ARG A 592 -9.52 -15.70 23.22
CA ARG A 592 -10.95 -15.45 22.96
C ARG A 592 -11.18 -14.42 21.84
N ASP A 593 -10.18 -13.61 21.49
CA ASP A 593 -10.27 -12.54 20.51
C ASP A 593 -9.38 -12.82 19.29
N PRO A 594 -9.97 -13.29 18.17
CA PRO A 594 -9.27 -13.54 16.92
C PRO A 594 -8.50 -12.36 16.31
N GLU A 595 -8.90 -11.13 16.61
CA GLU A 595 -8.26 -9.92 16.06
C GLU A 595 -6.99 -9.56 16.83
N ILE A 596 -6.87 -10.04 18.07
CA ILE A 596 -5.74 -9.78 18.97
C ILE A 596 -4.77 -10.97 19.00
N ASP A 597 -5.31 -12.19 19.01
CA ASP A 597 -4.53 -13.42 19.09
C ASP A 597 -5.10 -14.51 18.15
N ASP A 598 -4.31 -14.87 17.15
CA ASP A 598 -4.61 -15.95 16.21
C ASP A 598 -3.70 -17.16 16.40
N SER A 599 -3.10 -17.28 17.59
CA SER A 599 -2.27 -18.42 17.96
C SER A 599 -3.03 -19.73 17.81
N ILE A 600 -2.38 -20.73 17.23
CA ILE A 600 -2.96 -22.03 16.95
C ILE A 600 -1.95 -23.14 17.23
N VAL A 601 -2.45 -24.24 17.77
CA VAL A 601 -1.69 -25.48 17.93
C VAL A 601 -2.37 -26.54 17.06
N ALA A 602 -1.63 -27.13 16.12
CA ALA A 602 -2.11 -28.22 15.29
C ALA A 602 -1.24 -29.47 15.48
N MET A 603 -1.88 -30.62 15.45
CA MET A 603 -1.26 -31.94 15.49
C MET A 603 -1.61 -32.68 14.21
N LEU A 604 -0.58 -33.13 13.48
CA LEU A 604 -0.67 -33.87 12.24
C LEU A 604 -0.29 -35.33 12.51
N GLY A 605 -1.15 -36.28 12.15
CA GLY A 605 -0.89 -37.71 12.28
C GLY A 605 -0.64 -38.37 10.92
N TYR A 606 0.45 -39.12 10.80
CA TYR A 606 0.89 -39.71 9.52
C TYR A 606 0.59 -41.21 9.44
N PRO A 607 0.50 -41.80 8.23
CA PRO A 607 0.21 -43.22 8.05
C PRO A 607 1.18 -44.19 8.74
N ASP A 608 2.46 -43.80 8.91
CA ASP A 608 3.49 -44.62 9.58
C ASP A 608 3.45 -44.51 11.12
N GLY A 609 2.47 -43.77 11.67
CA GLY A 609 2.35 -43.48 13.09
C GLY A 609 3.19 -42.31 13.58
N SER A 610 3.93 -41.62 12.69
CA SER A 610 4.62 -40.37 13.02
C SER A 610 3.60 -39.29 13.40
N VAL A 611 4.05 -38.34 14.23
CA VAL A 611 3.23 -37.20 14.68
C VAL A 611 4.05 -35.93 14.62
N ALA A 612 3.46 -34.87 14.08
CA ALA A 612 4.02 -33.53 14.13
C ALA A 612 3.09 -32.57 14.87
N THR A 613 3.61 -31.85 15.86
CA THR A 613 2.89 -30.78 16.56
C THR A 613 3.48 -29.43 16.15
N ILE A 614 2.64 -28.55 15.60
CA ILE A 614 3.01 -27.19 15.22
C ILE A 614 2.32 -26.21 16.16
N GLN A 615 3.12 -25.47 16.92
CA GLN A 615 2.69 -24.37 17.78
C GLN A 615 3.01 -23.05 17.07
N TYR A 616 1.99 -22.38 16.55
CA TYR A 616 2.12 -21.10 15.89
C TYR A 616 1.59 -20.01 16.83
N LEU A 617 2.48 -19.18 17.38
CA LEU A 617 2.20 -18.36 18.56
C LEU A 617 2.45 -16.87 18.29
N ALA A 618 1.42 -16.05 18.45
CA ALA A 618 1.46 -14.60 18.27
C ALA A 618 2.17 -13.86 19.42
N SER A 619 2.05 -14.38 20.65
CA SER A 619 2.44 -13.69 21.89
C SER A 619 3.69 -14.27 22.57
N MET A 620 4.70 -14.68 21.80
CA MET A 620 5.95 -15.22 22.33
C MET A 620 7.01 -14.13 22.59
N SER A 621 7.92 -14.41 23.52
CA SER A 621 9.05 -13.51 23.81
C SER A 621 9.89 -13.27 22.54
N PRO A 622 10.23 -12.01 22.21
CA PRO A 622 11.06 -11.67 21.05
C PRO A 622 12.51 -12.15 21.18
N GLU A 623 12.89 -12.76 22.31
CA GLU A 623 14.21 -13.35 22.53
C GLU A 623 14.32 -14.79 22.02
N LEU A 624 13.20 -15.44 21.73
CA LEU A 624 13.19 -16.77 21.16
C LEU A 624 13.54 -16.73 19.66
N PRO A 625 14.22 -17.77 19.14
CA PRO A 625 14.36 -17.92 17.70
C PRO A 625 12.97 -17.98 17.03
N LYS A 626 12.81 -17.33 15.87
CA LYS A 626 11.52 -17.30 15.15
C LYS A 626 10.94 -18.69 14.93
N GLU A 627 11.79 -19.62 14.54
CA GLU A 627 11.42 -20.99 14.20
C GLU A 627 12.34 -21.94 14.94
N ARG A 628 11.79 -22.89 15.67
CA ARG A 628 12.53 -23.96 16.33
C ARG A 628 11.78 -25.25 16.17
N PHE A 629 12.48 -26.32 15.81
CA PHE A 629 11.88 -27.64 15.74
C PHE A 629 12.80 -28.74 16.25
N GLU A 630 12.19 -29.75 16.83
CA GLU A 630 12.81 -30.95 17.38
C GLU A 630 12.29 -32.18 16.63
N LEU A 631 13.17 -33.15 16.38
CA LEU A 631 12.85 -34.46 15.81
C LEU A 631 13.38 -35.55 16.73
N SER A 632 12.56 -36.57 17.01
CA SER A 632 12.97 -37.73 17.79
C SER A 632 12.43 -39.03 17.19
N ALA A 633 13.31 -40.02 17.00
CA ALA A 633 12.96 -41.38 16.58
C ALA A 633 14.10 -42.36 16.93
N GLY A 634 13.76 -43.59 17.32
CA GLY A 634 14.75 -44.67 17.54
C GLY A 634 15.86 -44.33 18.54
N GLY A 635 15.59 -43.51 19.55
CA GLY A 635 16.57 -43.05 20.55
C GLY A 635 17.48 -41.90 20.10
N ASN A 636 17.34 -41.44 18.85
CA ASN A 636 18.03 -40.26 18.34
C ASN A 636 17.14 -39.02 18.47
N THR A 637 17.76 -37.88 18.80
CA THR A 637 17.09 -36.58 18.89
C THR A 637 17.94 -35.51 18.21
N ALA A 638 17.27 -34.63 17.47
CA ALA A 638 17.88 -33.48 16.83
C ALA A 638 17.04 -32.22 17.00
N PHE A 639 17.70 -31.07 16.96
CA PHE A 639 17.12 -29.74 17.08
C PHE A 639 17.58 -28.87 15.93
N CYS A 640 16.69 -28.03 15.39
CA CYS A 640 17.05 -26.94 14.50
C CYS A 640 16.55 -25.62 15.08
N ASP A 641 17.48 -24.69 15.33
CA ASP A 641 17.18 -23.33 15.74
C ASP A 641 17.31 -22.39 14.52
N ASN A 642 16.15 -21.97 14.01
CA ASN A 642 15.94 -20.92 13.01
C ASN A 642 16.77 -21.08 11.72
N PHE A 643 17.05 -22.32 11.32
CA PHE A 643 17.91 -22.65 10.18
C PHE A 643 19.29 -21.98 10.23
N ARG A 644 19.81 -21.79 11.45
CA ARG A 644 21.17 -21.32 11.71
C ARG A 644 22.02 -22.37 12.39
N LYS A 645 21.40 -23.21 13.23
CA LYS A 645 22.08 -24.26 13.97
C LYS A 645 21.21 -25.51 14.00
N THR A 646 21.76 -26.61 13.54
CA THR A 646 21.23 -27.96 13.77
C THR A 646 22.14 -28.68 14.76
N THR A 647 21.56 -29.22 15.82
CA THR A 647 22.26 -30.05 16.81
C THR A 647 21.67 -31.44 16.76
N ILE A 648 22.49 -32.47 16.62
CA ILE A 648 22.07 -33.87 16.68
C ILE A 648 22.78 -34.47 17.88
N ILE A 649 22.04 -35.03 18.84
CA ILE A 649 22.64 -35.57 20.07
C ILE A 649 23.57 -36.74 19.71
N GLY A 650 24.83 -36.69 20.15
CA GLY A 650 25.81 -37.74 19.87
C GLY A 650 26.39 -37.75 18.44
N HIS A 651 25.95 -36.85 17.56
CA HIS A 651 26.40 -36.78 16.17
C HIS A 651 26.85 -35.36 15.75
N LYS A 652 27.51 -35.27 14.60
CA LYS A 652 27.95 -33.98 14.05
C LYS A 652 26.74 -33.16 13.57
N GLY A 653 26.50 -32.03 14.23
CA GLY A 653 25.52 -31.04 13.80
C GLY A 653 26.01 -30.10 12.69
N LYS A 654 25.27 -29.01 12.47
CA LYS A 654 25.56 -27.99 11.46
C LYS A 654 25.35 -26.59 12.01
N LYS A 655 26.19 -25.64 11.60
CA LYS A 655 26.00 -24.22 11.89
C LYS A 655 26.32 -23.40 10.65
N THR A 656 25.46 -22.45 10.32
CA THR A 656 25.61 -21.49 9.23
C THR A 656 25.79 -20.09 9.82
N LEU A 657 26.49 -19.21 9.09
CA LEU A 657 26.72 -17.83 9.52
C LEU A 657 25.44 -17.00 9.46
N ASN A 658 24.72 -17.13 8.35
CA ASN A 658 23.43 -16.52 8.10
C ASN A 658 22.33 -17.59 8.14
N GLN A 659 21.10 -17.15 8.29
CA GLN A 659 19.95 -18.04 8.16
C GLN A 659 19.87 -18.64 6.75
N ASP A 660 19.79 -19.96 6.69
CA ASP A 660 19.64 -20.72 5.45
C ASP A 660 18.26 -21.40 5.41
N LYS A 661 17.23 -20.69 4.96
CA LYS A 661 15.91 -21.29 4.72
C LYS A 661 15.77 -21.91 3.33
N GLY A 662 16.86 -22.08 2.57
CA GLY A 662 16.83 -22.77 1.28
C GLY A 662 16.30 -21.97 0.08
N GLN A 663 16.02 -20.67 0.17
CA GLN A 663 15.45 -19.92 -0.98
C GLN A 663 16.36 -19.90 -2.21
N GLN A 664 17.67 -19.70 -2.01
CA GLN A 664 18.64 -19.71 -3.11
C GLN A 664 18.63 -21.06 -3.83
N SER A 665 18.79 -22.15 -3.06
CA SER A 665 18.80 -23.52 -3.56
C SER A 665 17.49 -23.90 -4.26
N ALA A 666 16.36 -23.45 -3.74
CA ALA A 666 15.05 -23.72 -4.34
C ALA A 666 14.92 -23.06 -5.73
N VAL A 667 15.30 -21.79 -5.85
CA VAL A 667 15.29 -21.05 -7.12
C VAL A 667 16.25 -21.67 -8.13
N GLU A 668 17.47 -22.01 -7.70
CA GLU A 668 18.47 -22.68 -8.54
C GLU A 668 18.00 -24.05 -9.04
N ASP A 669 17.41 -24.87 -8.17
CA ASP A 669 16.88 -26.18 -8.56
C ASP A 669 15.72 -26.06 -9.55
N THR A 670 14.84 -25.08 -9.36
CA THR A 670 13.73 -24.86 -10.30
C THR A 670 14.22 -24.43 -11.67
N ILE A 671 15.13 -23.46 -11.76
CA ILE A 671 15.70 -23.03 -13.04
C ILE A 671 16.42 -24.20 -13.72
N ARG A 672 17.18 -24.99 -12.95
CA ARG A 672 17.86 -26.19 -13.46
C ARG A 672 16.85 -27.16 -14.08
N ARG A 673 15.78 -27.50 -13.36
CA ARG A 673 14.77 -28.48 -13.79
C ARG A 673 14.01 -28.01 -15.03
N VAL A 674 13.59 -26.75 -15.06
CA VAL A 674 12.93 -26.17 -16.25
C VAL A 674 13.86 -26.22 -17.46
N ARG A 675 15.14 -25.86 -17.27
CA ARG A 675 16.14 -25.90 -18.34
C ARG A 675 16.42 -27.32 -18.86
N THR A 676 16.42 -28.33 -17.99
CA THR A 676 16.70 -29.72 -18.38
C THR A 676 15.45 -30.51 -18.77
N GLY A 677 14.25 -29.95 -18.56
CA GLY A 677 12.99 -30.67 -18.74
C GLY A 677 12.69 -31.69 -17.64
N ASP A 678 13.34 -31.58 -16.48
CA ASP A 678 13.06 -32.45 -15.33
C ASP A 678 11.70 -32.08 -14.70
N SER A 679 11.04 -33.07 -14.10
CA SER A 679 9.83 -32.82 -13.30
C SER A 679 10.12 -31.94 -12.08
N SER A 680 9.08 -31.32 -11.54
CA SER A 680 9.12 -30.62 -10.26
C SER A 680 9.69 -31.51 -9.14
N ALA A 681 10.28 -30.89 -8.12
CA ALA A 681 10.72 -31.59 -6.91
C ALA A 681 9.55 -32.04 -6.02
N PHE A 682 8.33 -31.63 -6.37
CA PHE A 682 7.10 -31.99 -5.71
C PHE A 682 6.21 -32.76 -6.69
N SER A 683 5.54 -33.81 -6.21
CA SER A 683 4.41 -34.34 -6.96
C SER A 683 3.24 -33.35 -6.88
N LEU A 684 2.32 -33.40 -7.84
CA LEU A 684 1.12 -32.56 -7.79
C LEU A 684 0.28 -32.87 -6.55
N GLU A 685 0.17 -34.17 -6.21
CA GLU A 685 -0.52 -34.64 -4.99
C GLU A 685 0.06 -34.00 -3.73
N ASP A 686 1.39 -34.00 -3.56
CA ASP A 686 2.05 -33.37 -2.41
C ASP A 686 1.73 -31.87 -2.33
N LEU A 687 1.78 -31.15 -3.46
CA LEU A 687 1.52 -29.70 -3.49
C LEU A 687 0.08 -29.38 -3.06
N MET A 688 -0.89 -30.13 -3.58
CA MET A 688 -2.30 -29.91 -3.27
C MET A 688 -2.60 -30.34 -1.82
N ALA A 689 -2.01 -31.44 -1.37
CA ALA A 689 -2.20 -31.97 -0.02
C ALA A 689 -1.79 -30.97 1.06
N VAL A 690 -0.67 -30.25 0.92
CA VAL A 690 -0.26 -29.23 1.90
C VAL A 690 -1.34 -28.17 2.10
N THR A 691 -2.00 -27.75 1.01
CA THR A 691 -3.09 -26.76 1.09
C THR A 691 -4.37 -27.37 1.66
N ARG A 692 -4.72 -28.62 1.30
CA ARG A 692 -5.85 -29.34 1.91
C ARG A 692 -5.66 -29.52 3.42
N VAL A 693 -4.44 -29.80 3.87
CA VAL A 693 -4.09 -29.90 5.31
C VAL A 693 -4.32 -28.57 6.02
N THR A 694 -3.95 -27.42 5.44
CA THR A 694 -4.19 -26.13 6.09
C THR A 694 -5.67 -25.76 6.19
N PHE A 695 -6.49 -26.15 5.21
CA PHE A 695 -7.94 -26.06 5.33
C PHE A 695 -8.48 -26.98 6.42
N ALA A 696 -8.01 -28.23 6.48
CA ALA A 696 -8.40 -29.17 7.53
C ALA A 696 -8.01 -28.72 8.95
N ILE A 697 -6.88 -28.00 9.11
CA ILE A 697 -6.52 -27.34 10.37
C ILE A 697 -7.60 -26.35 10.80
N LEU A 698 -8.08 -25.50 9.88
CA LEU A 698 -9.13 -24.53 10.18
C LEU A 698 -10.48 -25.20 10.45
N ASP A 699 -10.80 -26.25 9.69
CA ASP A 699 -12.01 -27.05 9.92
C ASP A 699 -12.01 -27.74 11.28
N SER A 700 -10.86 -28.30 11.69
CA SER A 700 -10.70 -28.90 13.02
C SER A 700 -10.95 -27.88 14.13
N VAL A 701 -10.41 -26.67 14.01
CA VAL A 701 -10.68 -25.58 14.98
C VAL A 701 -12.17 -25.22 15.02
N ARG A 702 -12.81 -25.13 13.86
CA ARG A 702 -14.22 -24.75 13.74
C ARG A 702 -15.16 -25.81 14.31
N MET A 703 -14.87 -27.09 14.04
CA MET A 703 -15.72 -28.22 14.43
C MET A 703 -15.40 -28.74 15.84
N GLY A 704 -14.18 -28.51 16.34
CA GLY A 704 -13.72 -29.06 17.62
C GLY A 704 -13.41 -30.56 17.58
N GLU A 705 -13.16 -31.11 16.38
CA GLU A 705 -12.96 -32.54 16.14
C GLU A 705 -11.71 -32.82 15.29
N THR A 706 -11.28 -34.08 15.26
CA THR A 706 -10.21 -34.56 14.36
C THR A 706 -10.75 -34.68 12.94
N ILE A 707 -10.08 -34.08 11.97
CA ILE A 707 -10.42 -34.17 10.55
C ILE A 707 -9.58 -35.27 9.90
N SER A 708 -10.23 -36.23 9.26
CA SER A 708 -9.56 -37.26 8.45
C SER A 708 -9.31 -36.74 7.03
N LEU A 709 -8.13 -37.03 6.50
CA LEU A 709 -7.69 -36.70 5.13
C LEU A 709 -7.72 -37.92 4.20
N THR A 710 -7.92 -39.12 4.74
CA THR A 710 -7.98 -40.39 4.02
C THR A 710 -9.41 -40.89 3.93
N GLY A 711 -10.22 -40.32 3.04
CA GLY A 711 -11.60 -40.76 2.78
C GLY A 711 -12.31 -39.84 1.79
N GLU A 712 -13.17 -40.43 0.93
CA GLU A 712 -14.02 -39.72 -0.04
C GLU A 712 -14.59 -38.43 0.56
N GLN A 713 -14.45 -37.33 -0.20
CA GLN A 713 -15.14 -36.07 0.07
C GLN A 713 -16.61 -36.38 0.34
N LYS A 714 -17.02 -36.37 1.61
CA LYS A 714 -18.42 -36.16 1.93
C LYS A 714 -18.72 -34.74 1.45
N ASP A 715 -19.62 -34.61 0.48
CA ASP A 715 -20.15 -33.33 0.03
C ASP A 715 -20.42 -32.40 1.24
N PHE A 716 -19.56 -31.39 1.42
CA PHE A 716 -19.77 -30.34 2.39
C PHE A 716 -20.45 -29.16 1.67
N LYS A 717 -21.71 -28.92 2.03
CA LYS A 717 -22.52 -27.76 1.60
C LYS A 717 -22.12 -26.48 2.32
#